data_AF-A0A0S9CB95-F1
#
_entry.id   AF-A0A0S9CB95-F1
#
_cell.length_a   1.000
_cell.length_b   1.000
_cell.length_c   1.000
_cell.angle_alpha   90.00
_cell.angle_beta   90.00
_cell.angle_gamma   90.00
#
_symmetry.space_group_name_H-M   'P 1'
#
loop_
_entity.id
_entity.type
_entity.pdbx_description
1 polymer ?
#
loop_
_entity_poly.entity_id
_entity_poly.type
_entity_poly.pdbx_seq_one_letter_code
_entity_poly.pdbx_strand_id
1 'polypeptide(L)'
;MPSRHQARSASRHDQEVRYTMARSLTLDAGDLAPAEPVRPPARPGTIGADVSATPPSSDDKVVLALFAIGVIGNVVLQKFAWPLKAGGFVPLVLPLFVGAIVAAPILLRPRFDPVRIGGFFLAFLVASFSTFFLAPRYSASSLMLFAALYAPFMIQYETSAANYRRCMNLFVAVMLGFVGVTLAQHLIQLAASFRAWPNLNLLVPAPWLVPDYNYIQPIIYGSRFMKPNAVVFLEVSLLSQFIALALAVELTLFRRPIRLIVLASGLLMTMAGTGALLMALTLPVLLGRMRLRNAVVMIAILVLVCLVAFRLGWFDIVSSRMDEYKQNGSSANMRFILPLERMVEFLHDPRGLIAGIGAGQIEKGRNFIWWPFTKVAIEYGLLSAILFYAWVIYCLFRRAPDRALAFVLVVWFSFEGTLLTAHNVLSLVLFGTLLRVAPEQGRRRRSKEPVPETAEAAPVRRRRVEPMPPAAPAGDVTGEALIALLGTPDTGGRLIYAIGDLHGRVDLFDRLIGRIRADIAAHPGGYSDRPMIVLLGDYIDRGPASAQLIERILALSTDEAIEWRYVLGNHEDAMVAFIDERSSGQSWGRHGGATTLASYGVKAPDDASGWMTAREQLRAAVPASHDAWLRGLEHHIVQGELIFVHAGLRAGVPLAKQRLKDILYIREEFLSTPVDGGMLIVHGHTPQDEAYGAAGRICLDSGAYATGVLTAARFDGGPVRFLTTR
;
A
#
# COMPACT_ATOMS: atom_id res chain seq x y z
N MET A 1 43.65 67.39 15.68
CA MET A 1 43.00 67.16 14.37
C MET A 1 41.74 66.33 14.62
N PRO A 2 40.57 66.70 14.05
CA PRO A 2 39.29 66.91 14.78
C PRO A 2 38.25 65.78 14.57
N SER A 3 37.24 65.58 15.45
CA SER A 3 35.84 66.09 15.38
C SER A 3 34.89 64.91 15.79
N ARG A 4 33.64 65.00 16.27
CA ARG A 4 32.72 66.02 16.83
C ARG A 4 31.45 65.27 17.35
N HIS A 5 30.67 65.96 18.19
CA HIS A 5 29.24 65.76 18.57
C HIS A 5 28.87 64.69 19.64
N GLN A 6 28.60 65.11 20.90
CA GLN A 6 27.34 65.65 21.49
C GLN A 6 26.30 64.53 21.77
N ALA A 7 25.59 64.42 22.91
CA ALA A 7 25.56 65.11 24.21
C ALA A 7 24.75 64.25 25.21
N ARG A 8 25.05 64.39 26.50
CA ARG A 8 24.41 63.85 27.73
C ARG A 8 23.07 64.59 28.01
N SER A 9 21.97 63.97 28.48
CA SER A 9 21.55 63.59 29.86
C SER A 9 20.28 64.32 30.34
N ALA A 10 19.53 63.65 31.24
CA ALA A 10 18.60 64.20 32.26
C ALA A 10 17.24 64.73 31.75
N SER A 11 16.14 64.75 32.50
CA SER A 11 15.66 64.13 33.75
C SER A 11 14.19 64.53 33.92
N ARG A 12 13.39 63.70 34.61
CA ARG A 12 12.20 64.02 35.41
C ARG A 12 11.74 65.51 35.46
N HIS A 13 10.55 65.80 34.94
CA HIS A 13 9.47 66.63 35.51
C HIS A 13 8.60 67.12 34.37
N ASP A 14 7.43 66.54 34.20
CA ASP A 14 6.26 67.26 33.69
C ASP A 14 5.01 66.51 34.17
N GLN A 15 4.75 66.74 35.46
CA GLN A 15 3.53 66.43 36.17
C GLN A 15 2.76 67.75 36.27
N GLU A 16 1.46 67.70 35.97
CA GLU A 16 0.48 68.79 36.10
C GLU A 16 0.71 69.95 35.10
N VAL A 17 -0.25 70.40 34.30
CA VAL A 17 -1.55 70.97 34.66
C VAL A 17 -2.38 71.04 33.36
N ARG A 18 -3.71 71.00 33.52
CA ARG A 18 -4.76 71.68 32.74
C ARG A 18 -5.74 70.71 32.09
N TYR A 19 -6.89 70.43 32.71
CA TYR A 19 -8.02 71.28 33.13
C TYR A 19 -9.22 70.91 32.25
N THR A 20 -10.34 70.60 32.91
CA THR A 20 -11.72 70.71 32.37
C THR A 20 -12.17 69.74 31.28
N MET A 21 -12.78 68.63 31.70
CA MET A 21 -14.23 68.44 31.52
C MET A 21 -14.70 67.22 32.33
N ALA A 22 -15.14 67.49 33.55
CA ALA A 22 -16.04 66.64 34.30
C ALA A 22 -17.18 67.52 34.76
N ARG A 23 -18.43 67.19 34.41
CA ARG A 23 -19.62 67.45 35.25
C ARG A 23 -20.92 66.88 34.66
N SER A 24 -21.39 65.80 35.26
CA SER A 24 -22.68 65.67 35.96
C SER A 24 -22.73 64.25 36.55
N LEU A 25 -22.46 64.06 37.86
CA LEU A 25 -23.43 64.09 38.99
C LEU A 25 -24.50 63.00 38.84
N THR A 26 -24.78 62.05 39.74
CA THR A 26 -24.33 61.73 41.11
C THR A 26 -25.02 60.42 41.55
N LEU A 27 -24.38 59.67 42.47
CA LEU A 27 -24.93 58.74 43.48
C LEU A 27 -25.50 57.38 43.00
N ASP A 28 -24.92 56.26 43.47
CA ASP A 28 -25.32 55.73 44.78
C ASP A 28 -24.23 54.82 45.38
N ALA A 29 -24.08 54.89 46.70
CA ALA A 29 -23.13 54.13 47.50
C ALA A 29 -23.91 53.15 48.38
N GLY A 30 -23.85 51.87 48.02
CA GLY A 30 -24.36 50.76 48.81
C GLY A 30 -23.76 49.45 48.30
N ASP A 31 -23.20 48.67 49.20
CA ASP A 31 -22.63 47.31 49.01
C ASP A 31 -21.17 47.22 48.54
N LEU A 32 -20.26 47.69 49.39
CA LEU A 32 -18.87 47.25 49.43
C LEU A 32 -18.74 45.97 50.27
N ALA A 33 -18.58 44.82 49.61
CA ALA A 33 -17.87 43.66 50.16
C ALA A 33 -16.42 43.66 49.60
N PRO A 34 -15.40 43.34 50.40
CA PRO A 34 -14.01 43.56 49.99
C PRO A 34 -13.59 42.61 48.87
N ALA A 35 -13.07 43.16 47.77
CA ALA A 35 -12.46 42.40 46.70
C ALA A 35 -11.18 41.69 47.20
N GLU A 36 -11.15 40.37 47.09
CA GLU A 36 -9.91 39.59 47.26
C GLU A 36 -8.85 40.06 46.24
N PRO A 37 -7.55 40.06 46.62
CA PRO A 37 -6.49 40.53 45.74
C PRO A 37 -6.37 39.62 44.51
N VAL A 38 -6.48 40.22 43.33
CA VAL A 38 -6.21 39.58 42.04
C VAL A 38 -4.77 39.04 42.05
N ARG A 39 -4.62 37.73 42.24
CA ARG A 39 -3.33 37.06 42.04
C ARG A 39 -2.91 37.24 40.58
N PRO A 40 -1.66 37.61 40.29
CA PRO A 40 -1.18 37.69 38.92
C PRO A 40 -1.30 36.32 38.25
N PRO A 41 -1.54 36.26 36.91
CA PRO A 41 -1.65 35.01 36.19
C PRO A 41 -0.40 34.17 36.45
N ALA A 42 -0.61 32.94 36.93
CA ALA A 42 0.48 32.01 37.16
C ALA A 42 1.32 31.89 35.89
N ARG A 43 2.63 32.14 36.01
CA ARG A 43 3.61 31.81 34.97
C ARG A 43 3.37 30.36 34.52
N PRO A 44 3.55 30.01 33.23
CA PRO A 44 3.44 28.64 32.76
C PRO A 44 4.57 27.80 33.35
N GLY A 45 4.36 27.35 34.59
CA GLY A 45 5.19 26.42 35.31
C GLY A 45 5.04 25.06 34.67
N THR A 46 6.19 24.49 34.33
CA THR A 46 6.45 23.06 34.14
C THR A 46 5.32 22.13 34.61
N ILE A 47 4.53 21.62 33.66
CA ILE A 47 3.70 20.42 33.86
C ILE A 47 4.66 19.23 33.90
N GLY A 48 5.33 19.10 35.03
CA GLY A 48 6.25 18.02 35.39
C GLY A 48 5.84 17.50 36.76
N ALA A 49 4.61 17.00 36.87
CA ALA A 49 4.15 16.19 37.98
C ALA A 49 3.00 15.31 37.48
N ASP A 50 2.88 14.15 38.07
CA ASP A 50 2.22 12.95 37.58
C ASP A 50 0.70 13.05 37.35
N VAL A 51 0.27 13.58 36.19
CA VAL A 51 -1.12 13.51 35.73
C VAL A 51 -1.55 12.05 35.44
N SER A 52 -0.64 11.08 35.47
CA SER A 52 -0.95 9.66 35.24
C SER A 52 -1.47 8.93 36.47
N ALA A 53 -1.34 9.52 37.67
CA ALA A 53 -1.74 8.91 38.95
C ALA A 53 -3.26 8.99 39.25
N THR A 54 -4.03 9.83 38.56
CA THR A 54 -5.49 9.90 38.80
C THR A 54 -6.22 8.74 38.11
N PRO A 55 -6.93 7.87 38.84
CA PRO A 55 -7.62 6.73 38.23
C PRO A 55 -8.66 7.21 37.19
N PRO A 56 -8.79 6.53 36.04
CA PRO A 56 -9.74 6.92 35.01
C PRO A 56 -11.18 6.78 35.54
N SER A 57 -12.00 7.80 35.29
CA SER A 57 -13.45 7.74 35.49
C SER A 57 -14.10 6.63 34.64
N SER A 58 -15.36 6.27 34.94
CA SER A 58 -16.14 5.32 34.12
C SER A 58 -16.15 5.74 32.64
N ASP A 59 -16.48 7.00 32.37
CA ASP A 59 -16.49 7.56 31.02
C ASP A 59 -15.10 7.50 30.38
N ASP A 60 -14.04 7.81 31.13
CA ASP A 60 -12.67 7.73 30.61
C ASP A 60 -12.26 6.28 30.27
N LYS A 61 -12.69 5.29 31.06
CA LYS A 61 -12.46 3.87 30.76
C LYS A 61 -13.17 3.45 29.47
N VAL A 62 -14.41 3.89 29.27
CA VAL A 62 -15.18 3.63 28.05
C VAL A 62 -14.53 4.31 26.84
N VAL A 63 -14.12 5.58 26.97
CA VAL A 63 -13.39 6.31 25.92
C VAL A 63 -12.09 5.57 25.55
N LEU A 64 -11.32 5.12 26.55
CA LEU A 64 -10.08 4.37 26.30
C LEU A 64 -10.36 3.04 25.62
N ALA A 65 -11.41 2.32 26.00
CA ALA A 65 -11.81 1.06 25.36
C ALA A 65 -12.23 1.27 23.90
N LEU A 66 -13.07 2.28 23.62
CA LEU A 66 -13.47 2.62 22.25
C LEU A 66 -12.27 3.03 21.40
N PHE A 67 -11.36 3.84 21.96
CA PHE A 67 -10.12 4.23 21.30
C PHE A 67 -9.22 3.00 21.04
N ALA A 68 -9.10 2.09 22.00
CA ALA A 68 -8.32 0.86 21.87
C ALA A 68 -8.87 -0.04 20.76
N ILE A 69 -10.18 -0.29 20.74
CA ILE A 69 -10.86 -1.06 19.69
C ILE A 69 -10.63 -0.39 18.33
N GLY A 70 -10.76 0.93 18.25
CA GLY A 70 -10.51 1.70 17.05
C GLY A 70 -9.08 1.57 16.54
N VAL A 71 -8.08 1.74 17.41
CA VAL A 71 -6.66 1.62 17.03
C VAL A 71 -6.30 0.18 16.63
N ILE A 72 -6.69 -0.81 17.43
CA ILE A 72 -6.38 -2.22 17.14
C ILE A 72 -7.09 -2.63 15.84
N GLY A 73 -8.37 -2.29 15.67
CA GLY A 73 -9.10 -2.56 14.45
C GLY A 73 -8.47 -1.88 13.23
N ASN A 74 -8.10 -0.59 13.35
CA ASN A 74 -7.50 0.15 12.25
C ASN A 74 -6.06 -0.27 11.93
N VAL A 75 -5.37 -0.99 12.81
CA VAL A 75 -4.01 -1.50 12.55
C VAL A 75 -4.04 -2.96 12.09
N VAL A 76 -4.79 -3.82 12.79
CA VAL A 76 -4.80 -5.27 12.55
C VAL A 76 -5.74 -5.66 11.41
N LEU A 77 -6.87 -4.98 11.26
CA LEU A 77 -7.91 -5.39 10.32
C LEU A 77 -7.82 -4.72 8.95
N GLN A 78 -6.75 -3.95 8.69
CA GLN A 78 -6.56 -3.25 7.41
C GLN A 78 -6.65 -4.18 6.21
N LYS A 79 -6.19 -5.43 6.38
CA LYS A 79 -6.17 -6.44 5.32
C LYS A 79 -7.42 -7.27 5.20
N PHE A 80 -8.27 -7.27 6.21
CA PHE A 80 -9.40 -8.17 6.23
C PHE A 80 -10.59 -7.50 5.59
N ALA A 81 -11.33 -8.26 4.79
CA ALA A 81 -12.53 -7.84 4.13
C ALA A 81 -13.63 -8.90 4.30
N TRP A 82 -14.87 -8.44 4.27
CA TRP A 82 -16.03 -9.31 4.12
C TRP A 82 -16.34 -9.45 2.63
N PRO A 83 -16.33 -10.67 2.05
CA PRO A 83 -16.67 -10.88 0.66
C PRO A 83 -18.16 -10.61 0.40
N LEU A 84 -18.47 -9.92 -0.70
CA LEU A 84 -19.83 -9.73 -1.22
C LEU A 84 -20.04 -10.57 -2.49
N LYS A 85 -21.31 -10.78 -2.85
CA LYS A 85 -21.67 -11.41 -4.13
C LYS A 85 -21.13 -10.58 -5.31
N ALA A 86 -20.88 -11.24 -6.45
CA ALA A 86 -20.35 -10.62 -7.68
C ALA A 86 -18.94 -9.98 -7.55
N GLY A 87 -18.09 -10.50 -6.64
CA GLY A 87 -16.69 -10.07 -6.52
C GLY A 87 -16.48 -8.75 -5.80
N GLY A 88 -17.53 -8.19 -5.17
CA GLY A 88 -17.39 -7.05 -4.27
C GLY A 88 -16.82 -7.45 -2.91
N PHE A 89 -16.36 -6.48 -2.13
CA PHE A 89 -15.93 -6.70 -0.76
C PHE A 89 -16.19 -5.46 0.11
N VAL A 90 -16.25 -5.65 1.42
CA VAL A 90 -16.31 -4.58 2.43
C VAL A 90 -15.12 -4.71 3.36
N PRO A 91 -14.19 -3.74 3.44
CA PRO A 91 -13.10 -3.78 4.42
C PRO A 91 -13.66 -3.92 5.85
N LEU A 92 -13.15 -4.87 6.65
CA LEU A 92 -13.65 -5.12 8.02
C LEU A 92 -13.46 -3.91 8.95
N VAL A 93 -12.53 -3.01 8.62
CA VAL A 93 -12.39 -1.72 9.30
C VAL A 93 -13.68 -0.88 9.23
N LEU A 94 -14.45 -0.98 8.15
CA LEU A 94 -15.64 -0.15 7.94
C LEU A 94 -16.79 -0.52 8.89
N PRO A 95 -17.21 -1.79 9.03
CA PRO A 95 -18.20 -2.18 10.03
C PRO A 95 -17.79 -1.84 11.47
N LEU A 96 -16.50 -1.96 11.81
CA LEU A 96 -16.01 -1.54 13.12
C LEU A 96 -16.10 -0.03 13.32
N PHE A 97 -15.77 0.75 12.30
CA PHE A 97 -15.90 2.20 12.33
C PHE A 97 -17.36 2.62 12.53
N VAL A 98 -18.27 2.05 11.73
CA VAL A 98 -19.73 2.32 11.84
C VAL A 98 -20.24 1.86 13.21
N GLY A 99 -19.87 0.66 13.65
CA GLY A 99 -20.25 0.12 14.95
C GLY A 99 -19.76 1.00 16.11
N ALA A 100 -18.53 1.50 16.05
CA ALA A 100 -18.00 2.43 17.05
C ALA A 100 -18.76 3.76 17.05
N ILE A 101 -19.10 4.31 15.89
CA ILE A 101 -19.90 5.56 15.78
C ILE A 101 -21.32 5.36 16.29
N VAL A 102 -21.93 4.21 16.06
CA VAL A 102 -23.31 3.92 16.50
C VAL A 102 -23.34 3.58 18.00
N ALA A 103 -22.36 2.83 18.51
CA ALA A 103 -22.30 2.44 19.91
C ALA A 103 -21.83 3.57 20.82
N ALA A 104 -20.96 4.47 20.36
CA ALA A 104 -20.38 5.49 21.21
C ALA A 104 -21.42 6.48 21.78
N PRO A 105 -22.46 6.94 21.06
CA PRO A 105 -23.57 7.73 21.64
C PRO A 105 -24.43 6.99 22.68
N ILE A 106 -24.46 5.65 22.63
CA ILE A 106 -25.19 4.82 23.61
C ILE A 106 -24.41 4.76 24.93
N LEU A 107 -23.08 4.63 24.82
CA LEU A 107 -22.19 4.42 25.96
C LEU A 107 -21.64 5.73 26.56
N LEU A 108 -21.60 6.80 25.76
CA LEU A 108 -21.05 8.10 26.13
C LEU A 108 -21.97 9.21 25.63
N ARG A 109 -22.03 10.32 26.35
CA ARG A 109 -22.80 11.49 25.91
C ARG A 109 -22.02 12.25 24.81
N PRO A 110 -22.50 12.28 23.56
CA PRO A 110 -21.83 13.01 22.51
C PRO A 110 -21.99 14.52 22.71
N ARG A 111 -20.97 15.28 22.31
CA ARG A 111 -21.03 16.73 22.15
C ARG A 111 -21.08 17.07 20.68
N PHE A 112 -22.05 17.90 20.33
CA PHE A 112 -22.23 18.43 18.98
C PHE A 112 -21.73 19.87 18.95
N ASP A 113 -20.90 20.20 17.97
CA ASP A 113 -20.44 21.56 17.72
C ASP A 113 -21.24 22.14 16.54
N PRO A 114 -22.06 23.20 16.76
CA PRO A 114 -22.89 23.78 15.71
C PRO A 114 -22.10 24.22 14.47
N VAL A 115 -20.86 24.67 14.64
CA VAL A 115 -20.02 25.11 13.51
C VAL A 115 -19.53 23.90 12.71
N ARG A 116 -19.22 22.79 13.37
CA ARG A 116 -18.87 21.54 12.68
C ARG A 116 -20.05 20.99 11.90
N ILE A 117 -21.25 21.05 12.48
CA ILE A 117 -22.49 20.61 11.81
C ILE A 117 -22.80 21.51 10.63
N GLY A 118 -22.84 22.82 10.83
CA GLY A 118 -23.12 23.78 9.77
C GLY A 118 -22.09 23.71 8.63
N GLY A 119 -20.81 23.60 8.96
CA GLY A 119 -19.74 23.44 7.97
C GLY A 119 -19.83 22.12 7.20
N PHE A 120 -20.23 21.01 7.86
CA PHE A 120 -20.51 19.74 7.18
C PHE A 120 -21.63 19.93 6.15
N PHE A 121 -22.80 20.40 6.58
CA PHE A 121 -23.93 20.57 5.67
C PHE A 121 -23.61 21.57 4.55
N LEU A 122 -22.89 22.65 4.82
CA LEU A 122 -22.47 23.60 3.79
C LEU A 122 -21.53 22.95 2.76
N ALA A 123 -20.46 22.27 3.21
CA ALA A 123 -19.51 21.63 2.31
C ALA A 123 -20.19 20.56 1.43
N PHE A 124 -21.04 19.74 2.03
CA PHE A 124 -21.75 18.67 1.32
C PHE A 124 -22.92 19.18 0.48
N LEU A 125 -23.57 20.29 0.85
CA LEU A 125 -24.58 20.95 0.01
C LEU A 125 -23.93 21.46 -1.29
N VAL A 126 -22.79 22.15 -1.20
CA VAL A 126 -22.07 22.66 -2.37
C VAL A 126 -21.54 21.52 -3.24
N ALA A 127 -20.96 20.49 -2.63
CA ALA A 127 -20.52 19.30 -3.37
C ALA A 127 -21.69 18.57 -4.07
N SER A 128 -22.84 18.48 -3.40
CA SER A 128 -24.06 17.89 -3.97
C SER A 128 -24.61 18.74 -5.10
N PHE A 129 -24.65 20.07 -4.94
CA PHE A 129 -25.10 20.99 -5.98
C PHE A 129 -24.24 20.87 -7.24
N SER A 130 -22.92 20.89 -7.05
CA SER A 130 -21.94 20.68 -8.12
C SER A 130 -22.18 19.35 -8.85
N THR A 131 -22.38 18.27 -8.09
CA THR A 131 -22.62 16.92 -8.64
C THR A 131 -23.96 16.79 -9.38
N PHE A 132 -25.06 17.30 -8.82
CA PHE A 132 -26.39 17.07 -9.38
C PHE A 132 -26.77 18.02 -10.52
N PHE A 133 -26.28 19.26 -10.48
CA PHE A 133 -26.72 20.30 -11.41
C PHE A 133 -25.66 20.69 -12.42
N LEU A 134 -24.37 20.48 -12.13
CA LEU A 134 -23.28 20.94 -13.00
C LEU A 134 -22.51 19.79 -13.66
N ALA A 135 -22.41 18.63 -13.00
CA ALA A 135 -21.63 17.52 -13.52
C ALA A 135 -22.37 16.73 -14.63
N PRO A 136 -21.65 16.30 -15.69
CA PRO A 136 -22.25 15.57 -16.81
C PRO A 136 -22.64 14.12 -16.46
N ARG A 137 -21.91 13.48 -15.53
CA ARG A 137 -22.15 12.12 -15.05
C ARG A 137 -21.73 12.03 -13.59
N TYR A 138 -22.44 11.22 -12.79
CA TYR A 138 -22.09 11.04 -11.38
C TYR A 138 -22.52 9.69 -10.82
N SER A 139 -21.92 9.32 -9.68
CA SER A 139 -22.30 8.19 -8.84
C SER A 139 -22.91 8.68 -7.54
N ALA A 140 -24.23 8.47 -7.37
CA ALA A 140 -24.92 8.79 -6.12
C ALA A 140 -24.32 8.02 -4.93
N SER A 141 -23.90 6.77 -5.14
CA SER A 141 -23.24 5.95 -4.12
C SER A 141 -21.92 6.56 -3.63
N SER A 142 -21.14 7.17 -4.53
CA SER A 142 -19.87 7.82 -4.18
C SER A 142 -20.10 9.10 -3.38
N LEU A 143 -21.11 9.90 -3.75
CA LEU A 143 -21.50 11.10 -3.01
C LEU A 143 -22.04 10.74 -1.60
N MET A 144 -22.87 9.71 -1.49
CA MET A 144 -23.37 9.21 -0.20
C MET A 144 -22.24 8.68 0.69
N LEU A 145 -21.31 7.91 0.12
CA LEU A 145 -20.14 7.41 0.84
C LEU A 145 -19.26 8.56 1.32
N PHE A 146 -19.09 9.60 0.49
CA PHE A 146 -18.34 10.79 0.87
C PHE A 146 -18.99 11.47 2.09
N ALA A 147 -20.31 11.70 2.09
CA ALA A 147 -21.00 12.29 3.25
C ALA A 147 -20.93 11.38 4.49
N ALA A 148 -21.16 10.08 4.33
CA ALA A 148 -21.22 9.13 5.44
C ALA A 148 -19.88 8.97 6.15
N LEU A 149 -18.76 8.92 5.42
CA LEU A 149 -17.44 8.75 6.01
C LEU A 149 -17.05 9.93 6.92
N TYR A 150 -17.39 11.16 6.53
CA TYR A 150 -16.98 12.37 7.24
C TYR A 150 -18.01 12.86 8.28
N ALA A 151 -19.26 12.39 8.25
CA ALA A 151 -20.26 12.67 9.27
C ALA A 151 -19.78 12.55 10.73
N PRO A 152 -18.97 11.53 11.12
CA PRO A 152 -18.44 11.43 12.49
C PRO A 152 -17.60 12.63 12.97
N PHE A 153 -17.11 13.51 12.09
CA PHE A 153 -16.39 14.72 12.50
C PHE A 153 -17.27 15.70 13.30
N MET A 154 -18.60 15.58 13.15
CA MET A 154 -19.59 16.38 13.87
C MET A 154 -19.73 16.00 15.35
N ILE A 155 -19.22 14.82 15.74
CA ILE A 155 -19.39 14.24 17.09
C ILE A 155 -18.07 14.32 17.85
N GLN A 156 -18.14 14.70 19.13
CA GLN A 156 -16.99 14.67 20.04
C GLN A 156 -17.34 14.03 21.38
N TYR A 157 -16.36 13.41 22.03
CA TYR A 157 -16.47 12.87 23.37
C TYR A 157 -15.50 13.59 24.32
N GLU A 158 -16.01 13.99 25.49
CA GLU A 158 -15.21 14.64 26.52
C GLU A 158 -14.37 13.60 27.27
N THR A 159 -13.07 13.89 27.41
CA THR A 159 -12.11 13.03 28.12
C THR A 159 -11.18 13.88 28.99
N SER A 160 -10.57 13.29 30.01
CA SER A 160 -9.55 13.97 30.79
C SER A 160 -8.23 14.10 30.01
N ALA A 161 -7.40 15.10 30.34
CA ALA A 161 -6.06 15.22 29.76
C ALA A 161 -5.20 13.99 30.06
N ALA A 162 -5.35 13.42 31.27
CA ALA A 162 -4.74 12.15 31.67
C ALA A 162 -5.14 11.01 30.73
N ASN A 163 -6.45 10.85 30.49
CA ASN A 163 -6.95 9.76 29.67
C ASN A 163 -6.63 9.94 28.17
N TYR A 164 -6.63 11.18 27.67
CA TYR A 164 -6.13 11.47 26.32
C TYR A 164 -4.67 11.02 26.16
N ARG A 165 -3.80 11.33 27.13
CA ARG A 165 -2.42 10.83 27.16
C ARG A 165 -2.35 9.31 27.25
N ARG A 166 -3.25 8.64 27.98
CA ARG A 166 -3.33 7.16 28.00
C ARG A 166 -3.68 6.60 26.62
N CYS A 167 -4.65 7.19 25.93
CA CYS A 167 -5.03 6.80 24.57
C CYS A 167 -3.83 6.94 23.61
N MET A 168 -3.16 8.09 23.62
CA MET A 168 -1.99 8.32 22.76
C MET A 168 -0.81 7.39 23.12
N ASN A 169 -0.58 7.12 24.40
CA ASN A 169 0.45 6.16 24.82
C ASN A 169 0.12 4.72 24.42
N LEU A 170 -1.16 4.32 24.43
CA LEU A 170 -1.61 3.03 23.92
C LEU A 170 -1.28 2.90 22.44
N PHE A 171 -1.59 3.92 21.63
CA PHE A 171 -1.24 3.92 20.22
C PHE A 171 0.27 3.78 20.00
N VAL A 172 1.09 4.57 20.70
CA VAL A 172 2.54 4.44 20.63
C VAL A 172 3.01 3.03 21.05
N ALA A 173 2.43 2.45 22.11
CA ALA A 173 2.79 1.12 22.59
C ALA A 173 2.46 0.03 21.54
N VAL A 174 1.29 0.11 20.91
CA VAL A 174 0.91 -0.78 19.80
C VAL A 174 1.93 -0.66 18.66
N MET A 175 2.28 0.55 18.27
CA MET A 175 3.25 0.77 17.18
C MET A 175 4.67 0.34 17.53
N LEU A 176 5.12 0.47 18.78
CA LEU A 176 6.39 -0.11 19.24
C LEU A 176 6.39 -1.63 19.09
N GLY A 177 5.26 -2.29 19.36
CA GLY A 177 5.09 -3.72 19.08
C GLY A 177 5.31 -4.05 17.60
N PHE A 178 4.71 -3.27 16.69
CA PHE A 178 4.90 -3.45 15.25
C PHE A 178 6.29 -3.09 14.75
N VAL A 179 7.01 -2.16 15.39
CA VAL A 179 8.45 -1.97 15.15
C VAL A 179 9.24 -3.21 15.54
N GLY A 180 8.90 -3.85 16.66
CA GLY A 180 9.47 -5.15 17.05
C GLY A 180 9.20 -6.26 16.02
N VAL A 181 7.98 -6.33 15.50
CA VAL A 181 7.61 -7.27 14.41
C VAL A 181 8.41 -6.97 13.14
N THR A 182 8.60 -5.69 12.80
CA THR A 182 9.42 -5.26 11.65
C THR A 182 10.88 -5.69 11.82
N LEU A 183 11.43 -5.59 13.03
CA LEU A 183 12.76 -6.10 13.35
C LEU A 183 12.84 -7.61 13.21
N ALA A 184 11.89 -8.35 13.77
CA ALA A 184 11.84 -9.80 13.64
C ALA A 184 11.78 -10.24 12.17
N GLN A 185 11.03 -9.51 11.34
CA GLN A 185 10.97 -9.76 9.89
C GLN A 185 12.34 -9.63 9.24
N HIS A 186 13.10 -8.59 9.53
CA HIS A 186 14.46 -8.46 9.00
C HIS A 186 15.38 -9.56 9.49
N LEU A 187 15.34 -9.89 10.77
CA LEU A 187 16.20 -10.93 11.35
C LEU A 187 15.93 -12.29 10.71
N ILE A 188 14.67 -12.66 10.49
CA ILE A 188 14.29 -13.91 9.82
C ILE A 188 14.70 -13.90 8.35
N GLN A 189 14.51 -12.78 7.66
CA GLN A 189 14.95 -12.61 6.26
C GLN A 189 16.47 -12.77 6.11
N LEU A 190 17.25 -12.28 7.08
CA LEU A 190 18.71 -12.40 7.10
C LEU A 190 19.18 -13.81 7.47
N ALA A 191 18.49 -14.47 8.40
CA ALA A 191 18.91 -15.78 8.92
C ALA A 191 18.48 -16.97 8.04
N ALA A 192 17.35 -16.85 7.34
CA ALA A 192 16.79 -17.93 6.54
C ALA A 192 16.43 -17.44 5.14
N SER A 193 15.22 -16.89 4.98
CA SER A 193 14.76 -16.26 3.75
C SER A 193 13.50 -15.46 4.05
N PHE A 194 13.10 -14.61 3.10
CA PHE A 194 11.81 -13.91 3.20
C PHE A 194 10.60 -14.86 3.17
N ARG A 195 10.74 -16.07 2.62
CA ARG A 195 9.68 -17.08 2.60
C ARG A 195 9.39 -17.66 3.98
N ALA A 196 10.34 -17.60 4.91
CA ALA A 196 10.14 -18.02 6.30
C ALA A 196 9.27 -17.03 7.11
N TRP A 197 9.01 -15.83 6.59
CA TRP A 197 8.14 -14.87 7.27
C TRP A 197 6.65 -15.18 7.02
N PRO A 198 5.78 -15.11 8.05
CA PRO A 198 4.36 -15.44 7.89
C PRO A 198 3.68 -14.60 6.80
N ASN A 199 2.96 -15.27 5.91
CA ASN A 199 2.21 -14.64 4.85
C ASN A 199 0.71 -14.78 5.11
N LEU A 200 0.02 -13.66 5.36
CA LEU A 200 -1.44 -13.68 5.59
C LEU A 200 -2.23 -14.24 4.41
N ASN A 201 -1.73 -14.10 3.17
CA ASN A 201 -2.38 -14.67 1.99
C ASN A 201 -2.38 -16.21 2.01
N LEU A 202 -1.44 -16.83 2.76
CA LEU A 202 -1.41 -18.29 2.96
C LEU A 202 -2.23 -18.74 4.17
N LEU A 203 -2.44 -17.83 5.14
CA LEU A 203 -3.11 -18.14 6.41
C LEU A 203 -4.61 -17.83 6.40
N VAL A 204 -5.04 -16.90 5.53
CA VAL A 204 -6.42 -16.40 5.47
C VAL A 204 -6.95 -16.59 4.04
N PRO A 205 -8.15 -17.18 3.84
CA PRO A 205 -8.67 -17.38 2.49
C PRO A 205 -8.83 -16.07 1.73
N ALA A 206 -8.42 -16.04 0.46
CA ALA A 206 -8.39 -14.82 -0.37
C ALA A 206 -9.67 -13.97 -0.37
N PRO A 207 -10.91 -14.53 -0.35
CA PRO A 207 -12.13 -13.72 -0.28
C PRO A 207 -12.26 -12.86 0.98
N TRP A 208 -11.55 -13.23 2.05
CA TRP A 208 -11.53 -12.53 3.33
C TRP A 208 -10.43 -11.47 3.41
N LEU A 209 -9.68 -11.29 2.33
CA LEU A 209 -8.61 -10.31 2.22
C LEU A 209 -9.02 -9.20 1.25
N VAL A 210 -8.51 -8.00 1.50
CA VAL A 210 -8.67 -6.88 0.55
C VAL A 210 -7.92 -7.23 -0.75
N PRO A 211 -8.60 -7.31 -1.90
CA PRO A 211 -7.99 -7.68 -3.17
C PRO A 211 -7.13 -6.56 -3.77
N ASP A 212 -6.29 -6.91 -4.75
CA ASP A 212 -5.45 -6.00 -5.56
C ASP A 212 -4.34 -5.23 -4.78
N TYR A 213 -4.01 -5.59 -3.53
CA TYR A 213 -2.88 -5.01 -2.79
C TYR A 213 -1.64 -5.90 -2.78
N ASN A 214 -0.47 -5.31 -3.07
CA ASN A 214 0.78 -6.05 -3.09
C ASN A 214 1.37 -6.24 -1.68
N TYR A 215 1.17 -7.46 -1.14
CA TYR A 215 1.69 -7.90 0.16
C TYR A 215 3.21 -8.13 0.17
N ILE A 216 3.75 -8.61 -0.97
CA ILE A 216 5.15 -8.99 -1.14
C ILE A 216 5.81 -7.92 -2.01
N GLN A 217 6.39 -6.94 -1.35
CA GLN A 217 7.13 -5.88 -2.03
C GLN A 217 8.63 -6.16 -1.89
N PRO A 218 9.29 -6.76 -2.90
CA PRO A 218 10.74 -6.90 -2.85
C PRO A 218 11.39 -5.51 -2.76
N ILE A 219 12.54 -5.43 -2.09
CA ILE A 219 13.26 -4.15 -1.96
C ILE A 219 13.64 -3.66 -3.36
N ILE A 220 14.15 -4.50 -4.25
CA ILE A 220 14.34 -4.22 -5.68
C ILE A 220 13.87 -5.47 -6.44
N TYR A 221 13.42 -5.35 -7.69
CA TYR A 221 13.08 -6.52 -8.50
C TYR A 221 14.28 -7.50 -8.54
N GLY A 222 14.05 -8.78 -8.20
CA GLY A 222 15.12 -9.78 -8.04
C GLY A 222 15.86 -9.76 -6.70
N SER A 223 15.48 -8.91 -5.75
CA SER A 223 16.11 -8.88 -4.41
C SER A 223 15.70 -10.08 -3.56
N ARG A 224 16.66 -10.62 -2.80
CA ARG A 224 16.44 -11.65 -1.77
C ARG A 224 15.70 -11.14 -0.52
N PHE A 225 15.39 -9.83 -0.45
CA PHE A 225 14.78 -9.18 0.69
C PHE A 225 13.44 -8.53 0.31
N MET A 226 12.45 -8.64 1.20
CA MET A 226 11.19 -7.91 1.09
C MET A 226 11.15 -6.74 2.06
N LYS A 227 10.43 -5.69 1.63
CA LYS A 227 10.04 -4.60 2.50
C LYS A 227 9.10 -5.12 3.60
N PRO A 228 9.32 -4.73 4.86
CA PRO A 228 8.49 -5.20 5.96
C PRO A 228 7.14 -4.49 6.01
N ASN A 229 6.05 -5.25 6.10
CA ASN A 229 4.71 -4.72 6.36
C ASN A 229 4.14 -5.22 7.70
N ALA A 230 4.99 -5.84 8.51
CA ALA A 230 4.65 -6.35 9.83
C ALA A 230 3.41 -7.27 9.83
N VAL A 231 3.24 -8.05 8.75
CA VAL A 231 2.15 -9.02 8.52
C VAL A 231 0.79 -8.35 8.28
N VAL A 232 0.33 -7.48 9.15
CA VAL A 232 -1.07 -7.02 9.17
C VAL A 232 -1.35 -5.76 8.35
N PHE A 233 -0.34 -4.92 8.08
CA PHE A 233 -0.55 -3.67 7.34
C PHE A 233 -0.78 -3.97 5.86
N LEU A 234 -1.78 -3.30 5.28
CA LEU A 234 -2.15 -3.46 3.87
C LEU A 234 -0.95 -3.23 2.93
N GLU A 235 -0.13 -2.22 3.25
CA GLU A 235 1.12 -1.91 2.57
C GLU A 235 2.20 -1.47 3.55
N VAL A 236 3.45 -1.60 3.12
CA VAL A 236 4.65 -1.03 3.79
C VAL A 236 4.50 0.49 3.97
N SER A 237 3.87 1.14 3.00
CA SER A 237 3.61 2.58 3.02
C SER A 237 2.76 3.01 4.22
N LEU A 238 1.73 2.22 4.58
CA LEU A 238 0.87 2.47 5.73
C LEU A 238 1.59 2.16 7.05
N LEU A 239 2.38 1.09 7.11
CA LEU A 239 3.21 0.81 8.29
C LEU A 239 4.14 2.00 8.59
N SER A 240 4.85 2.49 7.57
CA SER A 240 5.74 3.65 7.67
C SER A 240 5.02 4.89 8.17
N GLN A 241 3.80 5.17 7.65
CA GLN A 241 2.98 6.30 8.08
C GLN A 241 2.52 6.19 9.54
N PHE A 242 2.08 5.02 9.98
CA PHE A 242 1.64 4.83 11.35
C PHE A 242 2.81 4.90 12.35
N ILE A 243 4.01 4.42 11.95
CA ILE A 243 5.23 4.61 12.76
C ILE A 243 5.60 6.09 12.82
N ALA A 244 5.53 6.83 11.70
CA ALA A 244 5.77 8.26 11.67
C ALA A 244 4.78 9.05 12.55
N LEU A 245 3.49 8.69 12.51
CA LEU A 245 2.48 9.28 13.38
C LEU A 245 2.76 8.98 14.87
N ALA A 246 3.16 7.75 15.20
CA ALA A 246 3.57 7.39 16.56
C ALA A 246 4.82 8.14 17.01
N LEU A 247 5.79 8.35 16.11
CA LEU A 247 6.98 9.17 16.36
C LEU A 247 6.61 10.63 16.62
N ALA A 248 5.68 11.20 15.84
CA ALA A 248 5.16 12.55 16.06
C ALA A 248 4.41 12.67 17.41
N VAL A 249 3.60 11.68 17.77
CA VAL A 249 2.93 11.61 19.08
C VAL A 249 3.95 11.52 20.22
N GLU A 250 4.99 10.69 20.08
CA GLU A 250 6.05 10.57 21.07
C GLU A 250 6.83 11.89 21.20
N LEU A 251 7.20 12.55 20.10
CA LEU A 251 7.88 13.86 20.10
C LEU A 251 7.03 14.98 20.75
N THR A 252 5.71 14.96 20.55
CA THR A 252 4.80 16.00 21.04
C THR A 252 4.43 15.81 22.51
N LEU A 253 4.08 14.59 22.91
CA LEU A 253 3.44 14.33 24.20
C LEU A 253 4.35 13.75 25.28
N PHE A 254 5.32 12.91 24.93
CA PHE A 254 6.04 12.06 25.90
C PHE A 254 7.55 12.29 25.93
N ARG A 255 8.19 12.44 24.77
CA ARG A 255 9.61 12.75 24.55
C ARG A 255 10.56 11.76 25.22
N ARG A 256 10.22 10.47 25.25
CA ARG A 256 11.06 9.45 25.89
C ARG A 256 12.15 9.01 24.93
N PRO A 257 13.44 9.19 25.26
CA PRO A 257 14.53 9.05 24.30
C PRO A 257 14.62 7.65 23.69
N ILE A 258 14.45 6.60 24.50
CA ILE A 258 14.50 5.21 24.02
C ILE A 258 13.40 4.94 22.99
N ARG A 259 12.17 5.40 23.24
CA ARG A 259 11.05 5.19 22.30
C ARG A 259 11.25 5.96 21.01
N LEU A 260 11.81 7.16 21.08
CA LEU A 260 12.14 7.95 19.90
C LEU A 260 13.19 7.25 19.05
N ILE A 261 14.25 6.72 19.65
CA ILE A 261 15.26 5.92 18.95
C ILE A 261 14.59 4.72 18.28
N VAL A 262 13.81 3.93 19.02
CA VAL A 262 13.16 2.72 18.49
C VAL A 262 12.19 3.08 17.35
N LEU A 263 11.36 4.11 17.49
CA LEU A 263 10.42 4.53 16.45
C LEU A 263 11.14 5.10 15.22
N ALA A 264 12.18 5.92 15.41
CA ALA A 264 12.97 6.47 14.31
C ALA A 264 13.74 5.37 13.55
N SER A 265 14.36 4.44 14.26
CA SER A 265 14.99 3.26 13.67
C SER A 265 13.96 2.39 12.94
N GLY A 266 12.81 2.13 13.58
CA GLY A 266 11.70 1.38 12.97
C GLY A 266 11.17 2.02 11.69
N LEU A 267 11.11 3.36 11.65
CA LEU A 267 10.70 4.10 10.46
C LEU A 267 11.66 3.86 9.30
N LEU A 268 12.98 3.94 9.55
CA LEU A 268 14.01 3.66 8.55
C LEU A 268 13.98 2.20 8.10
N MET A 269 13.78 1.28 9.03
CA MET A 269 13.65 -0.16 8.75
C MET A 269 12.47 -0.48 7.84
N THR A 270 11.43 0.37 7.76
CA THR A 270 10.35 0.11 6.81
C THR A 270 10.80 0.12 5.35
N MET A 271 11.95 0.74 5.05
CA MET A 271 12.46 0.92 3.69
C MET A 271 11.42 1.60 2.76
N ALA A 272 10.53 2.42 3.34
CA ALA A 272 9.49 3.17 2.64
C ALA A 272 9.62 4.68 2.90
N GLY A 273 9.52 5.47 1.83
CA GLY A 273 9.72 6.92 1.87
C GLY A 273 8.54 7.72 2.41
N THR A 274 7.33 7.14 2.48
CA THR A 274 6.10 7.86 2.86
C THR A 274 6.15 8.44 4.27
N GLY A 275 6.34 7.60 5.30
CA GLY A 275 6.45 8.09 6.67
C GLY A 275 7.67 9.00 6.90
N ALA A 276 8.76 8.78 6.18
CA ALA A 276 9.93 9.67 6.21
C ALA A 276 9.60 11.06 5.67
N LEU A 277 8.85 11.16 4.57
CA LEU A 277 8.37 12.43 4.02
C LEU A 277 7.41 13.14 4.98
N LEU A 278 6.46 12.42 5.59
CA LEU A 278 5.59 12.98 6.62
C LEU A 278 6.41 13.60 7.76
N MET A 279 7.45 12.91 8.23
CA MET A 279 8.35 13.46 9.23
C MET A 279 9.13 14.66 8.70
N ALA A 280 9.67 14.61 7.48
CA ALA A 280 10.39 15.74 6.90
C ALA A 280 9.55 17.02 6.83
N LEU A 281 8.26 16.90 6.45
CA LEU A 281 7.33 18.03 6.36
C LEU A 281 6.85 18.54 7.72
N THR A 282 6.80 17.68 8.74
CA THR A 282 6.20 18.03 10.05
C THR A 282 7.23 18.35 11.13
N LEU A 283 8.40 17.73 11.08
CA LEU A 283 9.45 17.81 12.09
C LEU A 283 9.89 19.26 12.40
N PRO A 284 10.06 20.19 11.42
CA PRO A 284 10.41 21.57 11.72
C PRO A 284 9.39 22.26 12.64
N VAL A 285 8.09 22.02 12.42
CA VAL A 285 7.01 22.57 13.24
C VAL A 285 6.96 21.91 14.62
N LEU A 286 7.22 20.60 14.68
CA LEU A 286 7.27 19.87 15.95
C LEU A 286 8.44 20.34 16.83
N LEU A 287 9.64 20.45 16.26
CA LEU A 287 10.84 20.90 16.95
C LEU A 287 10.79 22.38 17.33
N GLY A 288 10.24 23.23 16.46
CA GLY A 288 10.09 24.68 16.72
C GLY A 288 9.19 25.01 17.91
N ARG A 289 8.34 24.06 18.34
CA ARG A 289 7.52 24.20 19.56
C ARG A 289 8.21 23.75 20.84
N MET A 290 9.41 23.18 20.73
CA MET A 290 10.19 22.71 21.87
C MET A 290 11.15 23.79 22.34
N ARG A 291 11.54 23.75 23.63
CA ARG A 291 12.67 24.55 24.10
C ARG A 291 13.92 24.16 23.32
N LEU A 292 14.75 25.13 22.94
CA LEU A 292 15.94 24.92 22.10
C LEU A 292 16.80 23.75 22.58
N ARG A 293 17.08 23.65 23.89
CA ARG A 293 17.82 22.53 24.48
C ARG A 293 17.20 21.17 24.14
N ASN A 294 15.88 21.04 24.28
CA ASN A 294 15.19 19.80 24.01
C ASN A 294 15.18 19.52 22.50
N ALA A 295 14.96 20.53 21.66
CA ALA A 295 15.04 20.39 20.21
C ALA A 295 16.42 19.90 19.75
N VAL A 296 17.50 20.46 20.29
CA VAL A 296 18.88 20.04 20.02
C VAL A 296 19.11 18.58 20.41
N VAL A 297 18.65 18.15 21.59
CA VAL A 297 18.77 16.74 22.01
C VAL A 297 17.98 15.82 21.06
N MET A 298 16.76 16.21 20.66
CA MET A 298 15.98 15.39 19.71
C MET A 298 16.65 15.31 18.34
N ILE A 299 17.19 16.43 17.84
CA ILE A 299 17.94 16.47 16.59
C ILE A 299 19.17 15.57 16.69
N ALA A 300 19.94 15.64 17.77
CA ALA A 300 21.11 14.79 17.97
C ALA A 300 20.75 13.30 17.95
N ILE A 301 19.64 12.91 18.59
CA ILE A 301 19.13 11.53 18.56
C ILE A 301 18.77 11.11 17.12
N LEU A 302 18.01 11.93 16.40
CA LEU A 302 17.59 11.60 15.03
C LEU A 302 18.79 11.55 14.07
N VAL A 303 19.74 12.47 14.20
CA VAL A 303 20.99 12.47 13.44
C VAL A 303 21.80 11.22 13.73
N LEU A 304 21.95 10.82 15.00
CA LEU A 304 22.65 9.58 15.36
C LEU A 304 22.00 8.36 14.70
N VAL A 305 20.68 8.25 14.72
CA VAL A 305 19.95 7.17 14.05
C VAL A 305 20.21 7.18 12.53
N CYS A 306 20.19 8.35 11.89
CA CYS A 306 20.52 8.48 10.47
C CYS A 306 21.98 8.12 10.16
N LEU A 307 22.94 8.50 11.02
CA LEU A 307 24.35 8.15 10.85
C LEU A 307 24.59 6.65 10.95
N VAL A 308 23.92 5.99 11.90
CA VAL A 308 23.96 4.53 12.02
C VAL A 308 23.37 3.87 10.77
N ALA A 309 22.21 4.34 10.30
CA ALA A 309 21.60 3.83 9.08
C ALA A 309 22.49 4.04 7.84
N PHE A 310 23.14 5.20 7.73
CA PHE A 310 24.13 5.47 6.69
C PHE A 310 25.29 4.46 6.75
N ARG A 311 25.82 4.20 7.94
CA ARG A 311 26.92 3.24 8.12
C ARG A 311 26.52 1.80 7.77
N LEU A 312 25.25 1.45 7.92
CA LEU A 312 24.69 0.15 7.54
C LEU A 312 24.38 0.04 6.03
N GLY A 313 24.71 1.06 5.21
CA GLY A 313 24.44 1.07 3.77
C GLY A 313 22.98 1.30 3.42
N TRP A 314 22.13 1.65 4.38
CA TRP A 314 20.70 1.88 4.11
C TRP A 314 20.48 3.13 3.27
N PHE A 315 21.39 4.09 3.35
CA PHE A 315 21.29 5.33 2.58
C PHE A 315 21.38 5.08 1.07
N ASP A 316 22.26 4.19 0.61
CA ASP A 316 22.38 3.85 -0.82
C ASP A 316 21.12 3.15 -1.35
N ILE A 317 20.47 2.35 -0.50
CA ILE A 317 19.18 1.71 -0.79
C ILE A 317 18.04 2.74 -0.81
N VAL A 318 18.12 3.81 -0.03
CA VAL A 318 17.11 4.88 0.00
C VAL A 318 17.33 5.89 -1.12
N SER A 319 18.59 6.23 -1.44
CA SER A 319 18.97 7.24 -2.44
C SER A 319 18.70 6.76 -3.87
N SER A 320 19.00 5.50 -4.19
CA SER A 320 18.63 4.84 -5.46
C SER A 320 17.12 4.82 -5.75
N ARG A 321 16.30 5.20 -4.76
CA ARG A 321 14.83 5.26 -4.84
C ARG A 321 14.29 6.67 -4.90
N MET A 322 15.14 7.69 -4.80
CA MET A 322 14.72 9.04 -5.22
C MET A 322 14.34 9.05 -6.70
N ASP A 323 14.85 8.11 -7.50
CA ASP A 323 14.42 7.89 -8.88
C ASP A 323 13.02 7.28 -9.00
N GLU A 324 12.45 6.66 -7.95
CA GLU A 324 11.06 6.18 -7.98
C GLU A 324 10.09 7.35 -8.25
N TYR A 325 10.34 8.56 -7.73
CA TYR A 325 9.48 9.72 -8.01
C TYR A 325 9.42 10.06 -9.51
N LYS A 326 10.51 9.81 -10.25
CA LYS A 326 10.61 10.05 -11.69
C LYS A 326 10.10 8.87 -12.53
N GLN A 327 9.99 7.68 -11.93
CA GLN A 327 9.50 6.47 -12.60
C GLN A 327 7.97 6.42 -12.57
N ASN A 328 7.34 6.68 -13.72
CA ASN A 328 5.89 6.63 -13.86
C ASN A 328 5.34 5.24 -13.49
N GLY A 329 4.41 5.18 -12.53
CA GLY A 329 3.82 3.93 -12.02
C GLY A 329 4.53 3.33 -10.80
N SER A 330 5.60 3.95 -10.29
CA SER A 330 6.12 3.62 -8.96
C SER A 330 5.17 4.11 -7.86
N SER A 331 5.22 3.52 -6.66
CA SER A 331 4.40 3.94 -5.52
C SER A 331 4.65 5.42 -5.16
N ALA A 332 5.89 5.89 -5.24
CA ALA A 332 6.24 7.29 -4.95
C ALA A 332 5.70 8.25 -6.01
N ASN A 333 5.84 7.93 -7.29
CA ASN A 333 5.32 8.74 -8.39
C ASN A 333 3.78 8.83 -8.36
N MET A 334 3.10 7.70 -8.20
CA MET A 334 1.63 7.64 -8.16
C MET A 334 1.04 8.35 -6.94
N ARG A 335 1.81 8.49 -5.86
CA ARG A 335 1.37 9.13 -4.62
C ARG A 335 1.74 10.60 -4.52
N PHE A 336 2.81 11.05 -5.17
CA PHE A 336 3.31 12.43 -4.96
C PHE A 336 3.43 13.28 -6.21
N ILE A 337 3.67 12.68 -7.38
CA ILE A 337 3.90 13.41 -8.63
C ILE A 337 2.61 13.46 -9.44
N LEU A 338 2.03 12.30 -9.74
CA LEU A 338 0.89 12.23 -10.63
C LEU A 338 -0.38 12.92 -10.05
N PRO A 339 -0.69 12.92 -8.73
CA PRO A 339 -1.75 13.76 -8.17
C PRO A 339 -1.50 15.27 -8.35
N LEU A 340 -0.24 15.70 -8.36
CA LEU A 340 0.13 17.09 -8.60
C LEU A 340 -0.04 17.44 -10.08
N GLU A 341 0.44 16.59 -10.99
CA GLU A 341 0.26 16.75 -12.44
C GLU A 341 -1.24 16.86 -12.81
N ARG A 342 -2.06 15.97 -12.26
CA ARG A 342 -3.53 16.01 -12.46
C ARG A 342 -4.18 17.26 -11.92
N MET A 343 -3.69 17.79 -10.79
CA MET A 343 -4.15 19.07 -10.29
C MET A 343 -3.77 20.20 -11.25
N VAL A 344 -2.54 20.20 -11.77
CA VAL A 344 -2.10 21.22 -12.74
C VAL A 344 -2.93 21.16 -14.02
N GLU A 345 -3.21 19.97 -14.56
CA GLU A 345 -4.12 19.78 -15.69
C GLU A 345 -5.51 20.35 -15.39
N PHE A 346 -6.07 20.02 -14.22
CA PHE A 346 -7.37 20.51 -13.78
C PHE A 346 -7.45 22.04 -13.65
N LEU A 347 -6.37 22.69 -13.19
CA LEU A 347 -6.32 24.15 -13.10
C LEU A 347 -6.42 24.84 -14.47
N HIS A 348 -6.15 24.13 -15.57
CA HIS A 348 -6.30 24.62 -16.94
C HIS A 348 -7.67 24.31 -17.56
N ASP A 349 -8.61 23.69 -16.82
CA ASP A 349 -9.99 23.44 -17.26
C ASP A 349 -10.97 24.39 -16.55
N PRO A 350 -11.39 25.51 -17.19
CA PRO A 350 -12.28 26.49 -16.57
C PRO A 350 -13.65 25.92 -16.18
N ARG A 351 -14.14 24.90 -16.89
CA ARG A 351 -15.43 24.26 -16.59
C ARG A 351 -15.29 23.32 -15.40
N GLY A 352 -14.22 22.52 -15.39
CA GLY A 352 -13.86 21.65 -14.27
C GLY A 352 -13.68 22.41 -12.96
N LEU A 353 -13.08 23.60 -12.98
CA LEU A 353 -12.89 24.44 -11.78
C LEU A 353 -14.19 24.73 -11.02
N ILE A 354 -15.31 24.89 -11.74
CA ILE A 354 -16.61 25.24 -11.16
C ILE A 354 -17.42 23.97 -10.87
N ALA A 355 -17.57 23.09 -11.87
CA ALA A 355 -18.50 21.97 -11.83
C ALA A 355 -17.87 20.66 -11.32
N GLY A 356 -16.54 20.55 -11.37
CA GLY A 356 -15.89 19.25 -11.36
C GLY A 356 -16.33 18.36 -12.52
N ILE A 357 -15.85 17.13 -12.53
CA ILE A 357 -16.24 16.11 -13.51
C ILE A 357 -17.39 15.22 -13.01
N GLY A 358 -17.73 15.30 -11.72
CA GLY A 358 -18.79 14.53 -11.07
C GLY A 358 -18.30 13.48 -10.08
N ALA A 359 -19.14 13.21 -9.06
CA ALA A 359 -18.82 12.27 -7.99
C ALA A 359 -18.50 10.86 -8.52
N GLY A 360 -17.34 10.33 -8.11
CA GLY A 360 -16.90 8.99 -8.49
C GLY A 360 -16.53 8.80 -9.98
N GLN A 361 -16.35 9.87 -10.75
CA GLN A 361 -15.93 9.77 -12.16
C GLN A 361 -14.43 9.56 -12.32
N ILE A 362 -13.62 9.98 -11.33
CA ILE A 362 -12.21 9.64 -11.35
C ILE A 362 -12.07 8.13 -11.23
N GLU A 363 -11.41 7.52 -12.22
CA GLU A 363 -11.21 6.08 -12.29
C GLU A 363 -10.65 5.50 -10.98
N LYS A 364 -11.18 4.33 -10.60
CA LYS A 364 -10.56 3.40 -9.66
C LYS A 364 -9.38 2.67 -10.34
N GLY A 365 -8.50 3.41 -11.02
CA GLY A 365 -7.30 2.84 -11.64
C GLY A 365 -6.48 2.13 -10.56
N ARG A 366 -6.11 0.86 -10.80
CA ARG A 366 -5.72 -0.13 -9.77
C ARG A 366 -4.46 0.17 -8.96
N ASN A 367 -3.83 1.33 -9.09
CA ASN A 367 -2.63 1.70 -8.34
C ASN A 367 -2.50 3.21 -8.05
N PHE A 368 -3.53 4.01 -8.34
CA PHE A 368 -3.45 5.46 -8.21
C PHE A 368 -3.96 5.95 -6.84
N ILE A 369 -3.14 6.75 -6.13
CA ILE A 369 -3.51 7.33 -4.83
C ILE A 369 -3.89 8.80 -5.03
N TRP A 370 -5.18 9.08 -5.07
CA TRP A 370 -5.67 10.46 -5.13
C TRP A 370 -5.58 11.14 -3.77
N TRP A 371 -4.75 12.19 -3.69
CA TRP A 371 -4.81 13.14 -2.59
C TRP A 371 -6.24 13.61 -2.39
N PRO A 372 -6.75 13.69 -1.15
CA PRO A 372 -8.15 14.01 -0.94
C PRO A 372 -8.50 15.40 -1.48
N PHE A 373 -7.57 16.37 -1.41
CA PHE A 373 -7.78 17.70 -1.99
C PHE A 373 -7.95 17.63 -3.50
N THR A 374 -7.01 16.95 -4.19
CA THR A 374 -7.08 16.74 -5.63
C THR A 374 -8.35 16.02 -6.05
N LYS A 375 -8.75 14.98 -5.31
CA LYS A 375 -9.98 14.24 -5.61
C LYS A 375 -11.22 15.10 -5.44
N VAL A 376 -11.33 15.86 -4.34
CA VAL A 376 -12.51 16.71 -4.12
C VAL A 376 -12.56 17.81 -5.17
N ALA A 377 -11.43 18.43 -5.50
CA ALA A 377 -11.36 19.50 -6.49
C ALA A 377 -11.81 19.02 -7.87
N ILE A 378 -11.27 17.90 -8.34
CA ILE A 378 -11.57 17.39 -9.67
C ILE A 378 -13.00 16.82 -9.73
N GLU A 379 -13.45 16.04 -8.75
CA GLU A 379 -14.80 15.42 -8.81
C GLU A 379 -15.94 16.39 -8.49
N TYR A 380 -15.74 17.35 -7.58
CA TYR A 380 -16.81 18.19 -7.04
C TYR A 380 -16.59 19.69 -7.28
N GLY A 381 -15.51 20.08 -7.94
CA GLY A 381 -15.15 21.47 -8.21
C GLY A 381 -14.29 22.10 -7.11
N LEU A 382 -13.59 23.19 -7.46
CA LEU A 382 -12.62 23.85 -6.58
C LEU A 382 -13.28 24.47 -5.33
N LEU A 383 -14.47 25.06 -5.49
CA LEU A 383 -15.20 25.63 -4.35
C LEU A 383 -15.57 24.57 -3.31
N SER A 384 -16.03 23.39 -3.76
CA SER A 384 -16.31 22.24 -2.90
C SER A 384 -15.05 21.80 -2.15
N ALA A 385 -13.91 21.74 -2.84
CA ALA A 385 -12.63 21.39 -2.22
C ALA A 385 -12.20 22.39 -1.14
N ILE A 386 -12.29 23.70 -1.42
CA ILE A 386 -11.96 24.76 -0.47
C ILE A 386 -12.84 24.67 0.78
N LEU A 387 -14.16 24.58 0.62
CA LEU A 387 -15.10 24.53 1.74
C LEU A 387 -14.91 23.26 2.58
N PHE A 388 -14.77 22.11 1.92
CA PHE A 388 -14.53 20.84 2.58
C PHE A 388 -13.20 20.85 3.36
N TYR A 389 -12.10 21.31 2.76
CA TYR A 389 -10.81 21.37 3.44
C TYR A 389 -10.78 22.41 4.57
N ALA A 390 -11.38 23.58 4.37
CA ALA A 390 -11.52 24.57 5.43
C ALA A 390 -12.27 23.99 6.63
N TRP A 391 -13.33 23.22 6.37
CA TRP A 391 -14.09 22.52 7.41
C TRP A 391 -13.29 21.40 8.10
N VAL A 392 -12.56 20.57 7.35
CA VAL A 392 -11.68 19.54 7.92
C VAL A 392 -10.61 20.16 8.81
N ILE A 393 -9.93 21.21 8.34
CA ILE A 393 -8.92 21.95 9.11
C ILE A 393 -9.55 22.56 10.37
N TYR A 394 -10.73 23.17 10.25
CA TYR A 394 -11.47 23.69 11.40
C TYR A 394 -11.72 22.58 12.43
N CYS A 395 -12.22 21.42 12.01
CA CYS A 395 -12.49 20.30 12.89
C CYS A 395 -11.22 19.77 13.60
N LEU A 396 -10.08 19.76 12.91
CA LEU A 396 -8.83 19.28 13.48
C LEU A 396 -8.20 20.26 14.46
N PHE A 397 -8.28 21.57 14.22
CA PHE A 397 -7.63 22.58 15.05
C PHE A 397 -8.53 23.15 16.16
N ARG A 398 -9.84 23.21 15.93
CA ARG A 398 -10.77 23.80 16.89
C ARG A 398 -10.90 22.90 18.12
N ARG A 399 -10.38 23.40 19.25
CA ARG A 399 -10.33 22.68 20.54
C ARG A 399 -9.54 21.37 20.44
N ALA A 400 -8.57 21.31 19.52
CA ALA A 400 -7.61 20.22 19.43
C ALA A 400 -6.92 20.02 20.79
N PRO A 401 -6.82 18.78 21.30
CA PRO A 401 -6.02 18.48 22.48
C PRO A 401 -4.56 18.94 22.32
N ASP A 402 -4.01 18.80 21.10
CA ASP A 402 -2.69 19.28 20.73
C ASP A 402 -2.71 19.82 19.27
N ARG A 403 -2.29 21.08 19.09
CA ARG A 403 -2.29 21.73 17.76
C ARG A 403 -1.15 21.27 16.86
N ALA A 404 -0.06 20.77 17.42
CA ALA A 404 1.04 20.22 16.64
C ALA A 404 0.63 18.87 16.05
N LEU A 405 -0.09 18.03 16.82
CA LEU A 405 -0.66 16.80 16.29
C LEU A 405 -1.73 17.08 15.23
N ALA A 406 -2.60 18.08 15.43
CA ALA A 406 -3.56 18.50 14.41
C ALA A 406 -2.87 18.88 13.08
N PHE A 407 -1.74 19.58 13.14
CA PHE A 407 -0.94 19.90 11.96
C PHE A 407 -0.40 18.64 11.27
N VAL A 408 0.16 17.69 12.03
CA VAL A 408 0.64 16.39 11.50
C VAL A 408 -0.49 15.66 10.77
N LEU A 409 -1.69 15.62 11.35
CA LEU A 409 -2.85 14.97 10.75
C LEU A 409 -3.34 15.65 9.46
N VAL A 410 -3.27 16.98 9.38
CA VAL A 410 -3.57 17.70 8.12
C VAL A 410 -2.57 17.37 7.03
N VAL A 411 -1.27 17.38 7.34
CA VAL A 411 -0.23 17.03 6.37
C VAL A 411 -0.40 15.58 5.91
N TRP A 412 -0.57 14.65 6.84
CA TRP A 412 -0.80 13.24 6.55
C TRP A 412 -2.02 13.03 5.65
N PHE A 413 -3.17 13.59 6.02
CA PHE A 413 -4.37 13.45 5.21
C PHE A 413 -4.23 14.07 3.81
N SER A 414 -3.60 15.24 3.71
CA SER A 414 -3.50 15.99 2.45
C SER A 414 -2.60 15.32 1.42
N PHE A 415 -1.45 14.79 1.86
CA PHE A 415 -0.41 14.29 0.95
C PHE A 415 -0.29 12.77 0.93
N GLU A 416 -0.93 12.08 1.86
CA GLU A 416 -0.79 10.63 1.99
C GLU A 416 -2.12 9.89 2.16
N GLY A 417 -3.22 10.60 2.41
CA GLY A 417 -4.55 10.04 2.52
C GLY A 417 -5.23 9.79 1.17
N THR A 418 -6.38 9.14 1.23
CA THR A 418 -7.33 9.00 0.12
C THR A 418 -8.74 9.32 0.61
N LEU A 419 -9.50 10.06 -0.18
CA LEU A 419 -10.78 10.66 0.24
C LEU A 419 -11.81 9.63 0.73
N LEU A 420 -11.96 8.51 0.02
CA LEU A 420 -13.06 7.56 0.24
C LEU A 420 -12.60 6.23 0.86
N THR A 421 -11.45 6.21 1.53
CA THR A 421 -10.97 5.02 2.24
C THR A 421 -11.19 5.13 3.73
N ALA A 422 -11.84 4.11 4.30
CA ALA A 422 -12.29 4.13 5.69
C ALA A 422 -11.14 4.28 6.70
N HIS A 423 -9.99 3.65 6.46
CA HIS A 423 -8.85 3.69 7.38
C HIS A 423 -8.29 5.10 7.58
N ASN A 424 -8.25 5.92 6.52
CA ASN A 424 -7.76 7.30 6.60
C ASN A 424 -8.68 8.20 7.42
N VAL A 425 -9.99 8.07 7.17
CA VAL A 425 -10.99 8.86 7.87
C VAL A 425 -11.10 8.43 9.33
N LEU A 426 -11.06 7.13 9.61
CA LEU A 426 -11.05 6.61 10.97
C LEU A 426 -9.81 7.10 11.75
N SER A 427 -8.62 7.11 11.15
CA SER A 427 -7.43 7.70 11.78
C SER A 427 -7.62 9.17 12.13
N LEU A 428 -8.17 9.99 11.23
CA LEU A 428 -8.45 11.40 11.52
C LEU A 428 -9.46 11.56 12.66
N VAL A 429 -10.48 10.71 12.71
CA VAL A 429 -11.44 10.69 13.81
C VAL A 429 -10.74 10.35 15.12
N LEU A 430 -10.07 9.20 15.20
CA LEU A 430 -9.41 8.72 16.42
C LEU A 430 -8.36 9.70 16.97
N PHE A 431 -7.46 10.18 16.12
CA PHE A 431 -6.31 10.98 16.57
C PHE A 431 -6.59 12.49 16.59
N GLY A 432 -7.63 12.94 15.90
CA GLY A 432 -7.90 14.36 15.71
C GLY A 432 -9.23 14.81 16.33
N THR A 433 -10.35 14.35 15.77
CA THR A 433 -11.64 15.03 15.96
C THR A 433 -12.53 14.44 17.06
N LEU A 434 -12.35 13.14 17.37
CA LEU A 434 -13.20 12.37 18.28
C LEU A 434 -13.09 12.83 19.74
N LEU A 435 -11.87 13.11 20.21
CA LEU A 435 -11.60 13.38 21.62
C LEU A 435 -11.48 14.88 21.88
N ARG A 436 -12.21 15.35 22.89
CA ARG A 436 -12.11 16.70 23.41
C ARG A 436 -11.66 16.68 24.86
N VAL A 437 -10.54 17.33 25.16
CA VAL A 437 -10.08 17.47 26.55
C VAL A 437 -10.93 18.52 27.27
N ALA A 438 -11.61 18.11 28.34
CA ALA A 438 -12.46 19.01 29.13
C ALA A 438 -11.60 19.91 30.06
N PRO A 439 -11.95 21.20 30.23
CA PRO A 439 -11.29 22.07 31.20
C PRO A 439 -11.56 21.59 32.65
N GLU A 440 -10.52 21.56 33.49
CA GLU A 440 -10.48 20.87 34.79
C GLU A 440 -11.60 21.25 35.79
N GLN A 441 -12.22 22.43 35.66
CA GLN A 441 -13.25 22.92 36.58
C GLN A 441 -14.63 22.25 36.44
N GLY A 442 -14.93 21.61 35.30
CA GLY A 442 -16.28 21.09 35.00
C GLY A 442 -16.63 19.72 35.60
N ARG A 443 -15.64 18.93 36.03
CA ARG A 443 -15.85 17.51 36.42
C ARG A 443 -16.02 17.27 37.92
N ARG A 444 -15.59 18.19 38.78
CA ARG A 444 -15.76 18.07 40.25
C ARG A 444 -17.22 17.97 40.71
N ARG A 445 -18.19 18.43 39.90
CA ARG A 445 -19.62 18.38 40.23
C ARG A 445 -20.30 17.02 40.00
N ARG A 446 -19.67 16.07 39.29
CA ARG A 446 -20.35 14.81 38.89
C ARG A 446 -19.92 13.55 39.64
N SER A 447 -18.90 13.62 40.50
CA SER A 447 -18.32 12.44 41.17
C SER A 447 -18.77 12.27 42.62
N LYS A 448 -20.08 12.36 42.89
CA LYS A 448 -20.65 11.93 44.18
C LYS A 448 -21.73 10.90 43.91
N GLU A 449 -21.35 9.63 43.91
CA GLU A 449 -22.23 8.54 44.28
C GLU A 449 -21.38 7.44 44.96
N PRO A 450 -21.92 6.72 45.97
CA PRO A 450 -21.14 5.87 46.86
C PRO A 450 -21.02 4.43 46.34
N VAL A 451 -19.92 3.80 46.72
CA VAL A 451 -19.61 2.38 46.54
C VAL A 451 -20.40 1.53 47.56
N PRO A 452 -20.78 0.29 47.21
CA PRO A 452 -20.85 -0.78 48.20
C PRO A 452 -19.87 -1.93 47.91
N GLU A 453 -19.53 -2.59 49.01
CA GLU A 453 -18.47 -3.56 49.26
C GLU A 453 -18.79 -5.01 48.82
N THR A 454 -17.70 -5.72 48.49
CA THR A 454 -17.38 -7.16 48.61
C THR A 454 -18.42 -8.27 48.37
N ALA A 455 -18.06 -9.20 47.48
CA ALA A 455 -18.40 -10.62 47.60
C ALA A 455 -17.32 -11.49 46.91
N GLU A 456 -16.74 -12.43 47.67
CA GLU A 456 -15.90 -13.53 47.18
C GLU A 456 -16.73 -14.60 46.46
N ALA A 457 -16.20 -15.22 45.40
CA ALA A 457 -16.51 -16.61 45.04
C ALA A 457 -15.53 -17.23 44.00
N ALA A 458 -14.84 -18.29 44.46
CA ALA A 458 -14.48 -19.58 43.84
C ALA A 458 -13.72 -19.70 42.49
N PRO A 459 -12.83 -20.72 42.35
CA PRO A 459 -11.95 -20.90 41.19
C PRO A 459 -12.58 -21.74 40.06
N VAL A 460 -12.40 -21.30 38.81
CA VAL A 460 -12.83 -22.05 37.61
C VAL A 460 -11.67 -22.90 37.07
N ARG A 461 -11.89 -24.22 37.02
CA ARG A 461 -11.00 -25.22 36.40
C ARG A 461 -10.87 -24.97 34.89
N ARG A 462 -9.63 -24.89 34.39
CA ARG A 462 -9.32 -24.93 32.95
C ARG A 462 -9.28 -26.39 32.47
N ARG A 463 -10.04 -26.71 31.42
CA ARG A 463 -9.95 -27.98 30.69
C ARG A 463 -8.94 -27.79 29.54
N ARG A 464 -7.93 -28.66 29.51
CA ARG A 464 -6.89 -28.75 28.48
C ARG A 464 -7.50 -29.42 27.24
N VAL A 465 -7.38 -28.79 26.08
CA VAL A 465 -7.62 -29.42 24.77
C VAL A 465 -6.24 -29.60 24.14
N GLU A 466 -5.92 -30.83 23.74
CA GLU A 466 -4.67 -31.16 23.05
C GLU A 466 -4.70 -30.66 21.60
N PRO A 467 -3.58 -30.20 21.03
CA PRO A 467 -3.51 -29.84 19.63
C PRO A 467 -3.32 -31.10 18.76
N MET A 468 -4.15 -31.21 17.71
CA MET A 468 -3.88 -32.04 16.54
C MET A 468 -2.64 -31.48 15.81
N PRO A 469 -1.71 -32.32 15.31
CA PRO A 469 -0.53 -31.80 14.62
C PRO A 469 -0.94 -31.17 13.27
N PRO A 470 -0.33 -30.04 12.88
CA PRO A 470 -0.50 -29.52 11.53
C PRO A 470 0.25 -30.42 10.55
N ALA A 471 -0.43 -30.84 9.49
CA ALA A 471 0.23 -31.42 8.33
C ALA A 471 1.21 -30.39 7.74
N ALA A 472 2.46 -30.79 7.51
CA ALA A 472 3.49 -29.95 6.91
C ALA A 472 3.10 -29.60 5.45
N PRO A 473 3.18 -28.33 5.01
CA PRO A 473 3.11 -28.03 3.59
C PRO A 473 4.45 -28.35 2.93
N ALA A 474 4.44 -29.21 1.92
CA ALA A 474 5.58 -29.47 1.06
C ALA A 474 6.02 -28.17 0.38
N GLY A 475 7.28 -27.75 0.57
CA GLY A 475 7.86 -26.63 -0.16
C GLY A 475 8.09 -26.96 -1.64
N ASP A 476 8.26 -25.94 -2.47
CA ASP A 476 8.69 -26.14 -3.86
C ASP A 476 10.03 -26.90 -3.88
N VAL A 477 10.12 -27.91 -4.73
CA VAL A 477 11.29 -28.80 -4.87
C VAL A 477 11.95 -28.56 -6.21
N THR A 478 13.26 -28.79 -6.26
CA THR A 478 14.09 -28.75 -7.47
C THR A 478 14.90 -30.05 -7.60
N GLY A 479 15.58 -30.22 -8.74
CA GLY A 479 16.51 -31.33 -8.96
C GLY A 479 15.88 -32.72 -8.77
N GLU A 480 16.60 -33.64 -8.11
CA GLU A 480 16.15 -35.02 -7.91
C GLU A 480 14.87 -35.13 -7.06
N ALA A 481 14.69 -34.24 -6.08
CA ALA A 481 13.49 -34.21 -5.26
C ALA A 481 12.24 -33.86 -6.07
N LEU A 482 12.37 -32.98 -7.08
CA LEU A 482 11.32 -32.69 -8.04
C LEU A 482 11.00 -33.90 -8.92
N ILE A 483 12.03 -34.56 -9.46
CA ILE A 483 11.83 -35.75 -10.31
C ILE A 483 11.08 -36.86 -9.54
N ALA A 484 11.49 -37.12 -8.30
CA ALA A 484 10.84 -38.11 -7.45
C ALA A 484 9.37 -37.76 -7.14
N LEU A 485 9.05 -36.46 -7.01
CA LEU A 485 7.71 -35.99 -6.72
C LEU A 485 6.77 -36.06 -7.93
N LEU A 486 7.30 -35.88 -9.14
CA LEU A 486 6.53 -35.86 -10.38
C LEU A 486 6.16 -37.26 -10.90
N GLY A 487 6.92 -38.29 -10.51
CA GLY A 487 6.70 -39.66 -10.96
C GLY A 487 6.87 -39.82 -12.47
N THR A 488 5.99 -40.62 -13.09
CA THR A 488 6.01 -40.97 -14.51
C THR A 488 4.65 -40.64 -15.15
N PRO A 489 4.37 -39.37 -15.46
CA PRO A 489 3.08 -38.98 -16.02
C PRO A 489 2.83 -39.68 -17.35
N ASP A 490 1.61 -40.16 -17.58
CA ASP A 490 1.25 -40.76 -18.87
C ASP A 490 1.27 -39.68 -19.97
N THR A 491 2.02 -39.94 -21.04
CA THR A 491 2.10 -39.05 -22.20
C THR A 491 1.15 -39.45 -23.33
N GLY A 492 0.38 -40.52 -23.13
CA GLY A 492 -0.37 -41.20 -24.19
C GLY A 492 0.55 -41.99 -25.13
N GLY A 493 1.68 -42.50 -24.63
CA GLY A 493 2.66 -43.27 -25.41
C GLY A 493 3.60 -42.42 -26.28
N ARG A 494 3.59 -41.09 -26.10
CA ARG A 494 4.28 -40.13 -26.96
C ARG A 494 5.51 -39.51 -26.30
N LEU A 495 6.55 -39.24 -27.07
CA LEU A 495 7.69 -38.42 -26.61
C LEU A 495 7.35 -36.93 -26.71
N ILE A 496 7.50 -36.21 -25.60
CA ILE A 496 7.18 -34.79 -25.51
C ILE A 496 8.33 -34.03 -24.87
N TYR A 497 8.70 -32.88 -25.45
CA TYR A 497 9.56 -31.88 -24.82
C TYR A 497 8.77 -30.60 -24.59
N ALA A 498 8.78 -30.09 -23.38
CA ALA A 498 8.26 -28.75 -23.07
C ALA A 498 9.42 -27.79 -22.82
N ILE A 499 9.39 -26.61 -23.42
CA ILE A 499 10.45 -25.59 -23.33
C ILE A 499 9.89 -24.33 -22.66
N GLY A 500 10.60 -23.83 -21.64
CA GLY A 500 10.25 -22.59 -20.93
C GLY A 500 10.44 -21.31 -21.75
N ASP A 501 10.27 -20.17 -21.07
CA ASP A 501 10.26 -18.83 -21.65
C ASP A 501 11.55 -18.50 -22.42
N LEU A 502 11.42 -18.02 -23.66
CA LEU A 502 12.53 -17.84 -24.59
C LEU A 502 13.04 -16.40 -24.66
N HIS A 503 12.14 -15.42 -24.59
CA HIS A 503 12.44 -13.98 -24.58
C HIS A 503 13.52 -13.57 -25.59
N GLY A 504 13.32 -13.87 -26.87
CA GLY A 504 14.21 -13.45 -27.97
C GLY A 504 15.62 -14.04 -27.93
N ARG A 505 15.85 -15.16 -27.22
CA ARG A 505 17.16 -15.85 -27.13
C ARG A 505 17.31 -16.97 -28.15
N VAL A 506 17.48 -16.59 -29.43
CA VAL A 506 17.74 -17.52 -30.54
C VAL A 506 18.93 -18.43 -30.27
N ASP A 507 20.00 -17.88 -29.68
CA ASP A 507 21.23 -18.63 -29.38
C ASP A 507 21.01 -19.78 -28.38
N LEU A 508 20.13 -19.58 -27.39
CA LEU A 508 19.76 -20.62 -26.42
C LEU A 508 18.82 -21.63 -27.04
N PHE A 509 17.85 -21.15 -27.81
CA PHE A 509 16.87 -21.99 -28.49
C PHE A 509 17.55 -22.99 -29.44
N ASP A 510 18.45 -22.53 -30.32
CA ASP A 510 19.17 -23.40 -31.24
C ASP A 510 20.04 -24.45 -30.53
N ARG A 511 20.73 -24.06 -29.44
CA ARG A 511 21.51 -24.99 -28.62
C ARG A 511 20.62 -26.09 -28.03
N LEU A 512 19.47 -25.71 -27.48
CA LEU A 512 18.56 -26.66 -26.84
C LEU A 512 17.90 -27.59 -27.87
N ILE A 513 17.47 -27.05 -29.02
CA ILE A 513 16.93 -27.86 -30.13
C ILE A 513 17.95 -28.86 -30.65
N GLY A 514 19.23 -28.47 -30.76
CA GLY A 514 20.30 -29.41 -31.12
C GLY A 514 20.42 -30.58 -30.15
N ARG A 515 20.33 -30.31 -28.84
CA ARG A 515 20.34 -31.35 -27.79
C ARG A 515 19.10 -32.24 -27.86
N ILE A 516 17.92 -31.66 -28.06
CA ILE A 516 16.66 -32.41 -28.21
C ILE A 516 16.73 -33.33 -29.43
N ARG A 517 17.18 -32.85 -30.59
CA ARG A 517 17.34 -33.67 -31.80
C ARG A 517 18.34 -34.81 -31.61
N ALA A 518 19.45 -34.56 -30.93
CA ALA A 518 20.41 -35.61 -30.58
C ALA A 518 19.81 -36.66 -29.64
N ASP A 519 19.03 -36.24 -28.64
CA ASP A 519 18.33 -37.15 -27.72
C ASP A 519 17.27 -38.00 -28.43
N ILE A 520 16.50 -37.41 -29.35
CA ILE A 520 15.54 -38.14 -30.20
C ILE A 520 16.28 -39.21 -31.04
N ALA A 521 17.38 -38.83 -31.70
CA ALA A 521 18.15 -39.73 -32.55
C ALA A 521 18.84 -40.87 -31.79
N ALA A 522 19.11 -40.69 -30.49
CA ALA A 522 19.79 -41.67 -29.65
C ALA A 522 18.90 -42.87 -29.23
N HIS A 523 17.59 -42.85 -29.51
CA HIS A 523 16.66 -43.93 -29.11
C HIS A 523 16.60 -45.05 -30.17
N PRO A 524 17.15 -46.25 -29.90
CA PRO A 524 17.17 -47.34 -30.86
C PRO A 524 15.75 -47.90 -31.06
N GLY A 525 15.27 -47.91 -32.31
CA GLY A 525 13.93 -48.42 -32.67
C GLY A 525 12.87 -47.34 -32.93
N GLY A 526 13.19 -46.07 -32.69
CA GLY A 526 12.27 -44.95 -32.92
C GLY A 526 11.12 -44.88 -31.90
N TYR A 527 10.21 -43.92 -32.09
CA TYR A 527 9.00 -43.75 -31.28
C TYR A 527 7.77 -44.11 -32.11
N SER A 528 6.76 -44.70 -31.48
CA SER A 528 5.52 -45.13 -32.15
C SER A 528 4.75 -43.96 -32.77
N ASP A 529 4.79 -42.80 -32.10
CA ASP A 529 4.22 -41.53 -32.57
C ASP A 529 5.31 -40.50 -32.80
N ARG A 530 5.04 -39.53 -33.68
CA ARG A 530 5.95 -38.40 -33.94
C ARG A 530 6.23 -37.63 -32.64
N PRO A 531 7.49 -37.34 -32.28
CA PRO A 531 7.81 -36.50 -31.12
C PRO A 531 7.05 -35.17 -31.14
N MET A 532 6.75 -34.63 -29.96
CA MET A 532 6.11 -33.32 -29.79
C MET A 532 7.06 -32.35 -29.09
N ILE A 533 7.15 -31.12 -29.59
CA ILE A 533 7.79 -30.00 -28.89
C ILE A 533 6.71 -28.96 -28.58
N VAL A 534 6.57 -28.65 -27.29
CA VAL A 534 5.66 -27.62 -26.77
C VAL A 534 6.48 -26.43 -26.28
N LEU A 535 6.21 -25.24 -26.82
CA LEU A 535 6.78 -24.00 -26.32
C LEU A 535 5.77 -23.30 -25.40
N LEU A 536 6.20 -22.87 -24.21
CA LEU A 536 5.29 -22.43 -23.14
C LEU A 536 4.91 -20.94 -23.15
N GLY A 537 5.17 -20.22 -24.24
CA GLY A 537 4.91 -18.78 -24.35
C GLY A 537 6.13 -17.92 -24.01
N ASP A 538 5.94 -16.60 -24.04
CA ASP A 538 6.97 -15.58 -23.81
C ASP A 538 8.18 -15.77 -24.73
N TYR A 539 7.88 -15.79 -26.02
CA TYR A 539 8.83 -15.86 -27.12
C TYR A 539 9.53 -14.52 -27.33
N ILE A 540 8.79 -13.43 -27.17
CA ILE A 540 9.27 -12.07 -27.43
C ILE A 540 9.68 -11.33 -26.16
N ASP A 541 10.16 -10.10 -26.34
CA ASP A 541 10.57 -9.15 -25.32
C ASP A 541 11.82 -9.54 -24.52
N ARG A 542 12.45 -8.52 -23.91
CA ARG A 542 13.66 -8.56 -23.08
C ARG A 542 14.95 -8.93 -23.82
N GLY A 543 14.98 -10.04 -24.55
CA GLY A 543 16.13 -10.42 -25.36
C GLY A 543 16.20 -9.69 -26.71
N PRO A 544 17.36 -9.76 -27.38
CA PRO A 544 17.64 -8.89 -28.51
C PRO A 544 16.97 -9.30 -29.83
N ALA A 545 16.50 -10.54 -29.96
CA ALA A 545 16.21 -11.15 -31.26
C ALA A 545 14.80 -11.76 -31.36
N SER A 546 13.77 -11.06 -30.87
CA SER A 546 12.37 -11.52 -30.89
C SER A 546 11.89 -11.89 -32.30
N ALA A 547 12.07 -11.01 -33.29
CA ALA A 547 11.66 -11.26 -34.67
C ALA A 547 12.38 -12.48 -35.29
N GLN A 548 13.68 -12.58 -35.07
CA GLN A 548 14.50 -13.69 -35.58
C GLN A 548 14.14 -15.02 -34.90
N LEU A 549 13.74 -14.99 -33.62
CA LEU A 549 13.27 -16.18 -32.92
C LEU A 549 11.96 -16.70 -33.48
N ILE A 550 10.99 -15.83 -33.78
CA ILE A 550 9.72 -16.24 -34.42
C ILE A 550 10.02 -16.84 -35.80
N GLU A 551 10.83 -16.17 -36.63
CA GLU A 551 11.24 -16.69 -37.94
C GLU A 551 11.91 -18.07 -37.80
N ARG A 552 12.79 -18.23 -36.81
CA ARG A 552 13.48 -19.49 -36.54
C ARG A 552 12.52 -20.61 -36.13
N ILE A 553 11.55 -20.32 -35.27
CA ILE A 553 10.50 -21.27 -34.87
C ILE A 553 9.69 -21.71 -36.09
N LEU A 554 9.23 -20.76 -36.91
CA LEU A 554 8.47 -21.05 -38.13
C LEU A 554 9.26 -21.93 -39.10
N ALA A 555 10.52 -21.59 -39.36
CA ALA A 555 11.39 -22.38 -40.23
C ALA A 555 11.58 -23.82 -39.73
N LEU A 556 11.83 -24.01 -38.44
CA LEU A 556 11.99 -25.35 -37.84
C LEU A 556 10.67 -26.15 -37.83
N SER A 557 9.53 -25.48 -37.76
CA SER A 557 8.21 -26.14 -37.75
C SER A 557 7.76 -26.71 -39.09
N THR A 558 8.49 -26.42 -40.17
CA THR A 558 8.26 -27.04 -41.50
C THR A 558 8.69 -28.50 -41.56
N ASP A 559 9.50 -28.95 -40.60
CA ASP A 559 9.93 -30.34 -40.46
C ASP A 559 8.80 -31.19 -39.85
N GLU A 560 8.11 -31.95 -40.70
CA GLU A 560 6.96 -32.77 -40.29
C GLU A 560 7.32 -33.95 -39.36
N ALA A 561 8.62 -34.25 -39.17
CA ALA A 561 9.08 -35.30 -38.27
C ALA A 561 8.79 -34.99 -36.79
N ILE A 562 8.59 -33.72 -36.44
CA ILE A 562 8.29 -33.25 -35.08
C ILE A 562 6.99 -32.44 -35.13
N GLU A 563 6.05 -32.74 -34.23
CA GLU A 563 4.91 -31.86 -34.02
C GLU A 563 5.31 -30.68 -33.14
N TRP A 564 5.08 -29.46 -33.63
CA TRP A 564 5.30 -28.25 -32.87
C TRP A 564 3.98 -27.67 -32.38
N ARG A 565 3.94 -27.30 -31.10
CA ARG A 565 2.77 -26.69 -30.46
C ARG A 565 3.20 -25.48 -29.64
N TYR A 566 2.36 -24.45 -29.62
CA TYR A 566 2.75 -23.13 -29.15
C TYR A 566 1.70 -22.57 -28.20
N VAL A 567 2.09 -22.34 -26.95
CA VAL A 567 1.22 -21.74 -25.94
C VAL A 567 1.32 -20.22 -26.01
N LEU A 568 0.20 -19.51 -25.87
CA LEU A 568 0.17 -18.05 -25.80
C LEU A 568 0.80 -17.58 -24.49
N GLY A 569 1.83 -16.73 -24.59
CA GLY A 569 2.41 -16.02 -23.45
C GLY A 569 1.77 -14.65 -23.23
N ASN A 570 2.05 -14.06 -22.07
CA ASN A 570 1.49 -12.75 -21.75
C ASN A 570 2.20 -11.62 -22.49
N HIS A 571 3.42 -11.85 -22.98
CA HIS A 571 4.16 -10.91 -23.80
C HIS A 571 3.59 -10.84 -25.22
N GLU A 572 3.25 -11.99 -25.82
CA GLU A 572 2.60 -12.04 -27.13
C GLU A 572 1.22 -11.39 -27.11
N ASP A 573 0.38 -11.67 -26.10
CA ASP A 573 -0.92 -11.00 -25.96
C ASP A 573 -0.76 -9.48 -25.82
N ALA A 574 0.26 -9.00 -25.10
CA ALA A 574 0.55 -7.57 -24.97
C ALA A 574 0.98 -6.92 -26.31
N MET A 575 1.79 -7.60 -27.13
CA MET A 575 2.16 -7.12 -28.46
C MET A 575 0.95 -7.04 -29.38
N VAL A 576 0.13 -8.11 -29.44
CA VAL A 576 -1.08 -8.13 -30.26
C VAL A 576 -2.09 -7.08 -29.78
N ALA A 577 -2.26 -6.92 -28.47
CA ALA A 577 -3.11 -5.88 -27.89
C ALA A 577 -2.62 -4.46 -28.22
N PHE A 578 -1.30 -4.25 -28.30
CA PHE A 578 -0.74 -2.98 -28.75
C PHE A 578 -1.00 -2.73 -30.24
N ILE A 579 -0.77 -3.73 -31.11
CA ILE A 579 -1.05 -3.64 -32.55
C ILE A 579 -2.54 -3.39 -32.82
N ASP A 580 -3.43 -4.02 -32.04
CA ASP A 580 -4.89 -3.90 -32.18
C ASP A 580 -5.49 -2.69 -31.43
N GLU A 581 -4.66 -1.81 -30.87
CA GLU A 581 -5.08 -0.61 -30.13
C GLU A 581 -5.89 -0.90 -28.86
N ARG A 582 -5.82 -2.14 -28.34
CA ARG A 582 -6.45 -2.57 -27.09
C ARG A 582 -5.64 -2.16 -25.85
N SER A 583 -4.36 -1.79 -26.01
CA SER A 583 -3.48 -1.35 -24.92
C SER A 583 -2.46 -0.28 -25.34
N SER A 584 -1.96 0.51 -24.38
CA SER A 584 -0.89 1.48 -24.63
C SER A 584 0.49 0.82 -24.73
N GLY A 585 1.29 1.27 -25.69
CA GLY A 585 2.63 0.74 -25.90
C GLY A 585 3.60 1.04 -24.75
N GLN A 586 3.36 2.10 -23.96
CA GLN A 586 4.18 2.43 -22.78
C GLN A 586 4.22 1.31 -21.74
N SER A 587 3.09 0.64 -21.51
CA SER A 587 3.01 -0.47 -20.55
C SER A 587 3.80 -1.68 -21.06
N TRP A 588 3.62 -2.02 -22.33
CA TRP A 588 4.34 -3.13 -22.97
C TRP A 588 5.85 -2.87 -23.05
N GLY A 589 6.26 -1.65 -23.43
CA GLY A 589 7.65 -1.22 -23.49
C GLY A 589 8.42 -1.44 -22.19
N ARG A 590 7.80 -1.15 -21.03
CA ARG A 590 8.41 -1.34 -19.70
C ARG A 590 8.66 -2.80 -19.33
N HIS A 591 7.96 -3.73 -19.96
CA HIS A 591 8.13 -5.16 -19.72
C HIS A 591 9.06 -5.82 -20.75
N GLY A 592 9.67 -5.04 -21.64
CA GLY A 592 10.63 -5.53 -22.64
C GLY A 592 10.19 -5.32 -24.08
N GLY A 593 8.99 -4.77 -24.32
CA GLY A 593 8.49 -4.48 -25.67
C GLY A 593 9.40 -3.60 -26.53
N ALA A 594 10.24 -2.77 -25.91
CA ALA A 594 11.23 -1.95 -26.60
C ALA A 594 12.25 -2.80 -27.40
N THR A 595 12.66 -3.94 -26.86
CA THR A 595 13.59 -4.86 -27.55
C THR A 595 12.91 -5.58 -28.73
N THR A 596 11.61 -5.90 -28.59
CA THR A 596 10.84 -6.46 -29.70
C THR A 596 10.65 -5.45 -30.82
N LEU A 597 10.29 -4.19 -30.51
CA LEU A 597 10.26 -3.11 -31.51
C LEU A 597 11.58 -3.03 -32.27
N ALA A 598 12.70 -3.00 -31.54
CA ALA A 598 14.03 -2.92 -32.13
C ALA A 598 14.34 -4.11 -33.05
N SER A 599 13.91 -5.33 -32.69
CA SER A 599 14.12 -6.54 -33.52
C SER A 599 13.38 -6.50 -34.86
N TYR A 600 12.28 -5.74 -34.95
CA TYR A 600 11.54 -5.45 -36.18
C TYR A 600 12.01 -4.16 -36.88
N GLY A 601 13.11 -3.54 -36.44
CA GLY A 601 13.64 -2.31 -37.01
C GLY A 601 12.87 -1.04 -36.60
N VAL A 602 12.03 -1.11 -35.56
CA VAL A 602 11.24 0.02 -35.06
C VAL A 602 11.89 0.59 -33.81
N LYS A 603 12.06 1.92 -33.76
CA LYS A 603 12.63 2.58 -32.58
C LYS A 603 11.58 2.74 -31.49
N ALA A 604 11.93 2.35 -30.25
CA ALA A 604 11.10 2.60 -29.08
C ALA A 604 11.00 4.12 -28.79
N PRO A 605 9.80 4.68 -28.58
CA PRO A 605 9.63 6.11 -28.28
C PRO A 605 10.03 6.48 -26.85
N ASP A 606 10.61 7.67 -26.70
CA ASP A 606 11.01 8.24 -25.40
C ASP A 606 9.82 8.95 -24.69
N ASP A 607 8.77 9.30 -25.43
CA ASP A 607 7.60 10.02 -24.93
C ASP A 607 6.27 9.32 -25.25
N ALA A 608 5.19 9.81 -24.63
CA ALA A 608 3.87 9.21 -24.75
C ALA A 608 3.28 9.30 -26.18
N SER A 609 3.56 10.40 -26.88
CA SER A 609 3.05 10.70 -28.23
C SER A 609 3.63 9.77 -29.29
N GLY A 610 4.91 9.39 -29.17
CA GLY A 610 5.58 8.57 -30.17
C GLY A 610 5.10 7.12 -30.23
N TRP A 611 4.38 6.62 -29.22
CA TRP A 611 3.85 5.25 -29.21
C TRP A 611 2.79 4.99 -30.27
N MET A 612 2.05 6.01 -30.72
CA MET A 612 1.14 5.85 -31.86
C MET A 612 1.92 5.62 -33.15
N THR A 613 2.98 6.40 -33.39
CA THR A 613 3.84 6.23 -34.56
C THR A 613 4.57 4.89 -34.55
N ALA A 614 5.13 4.48 -33.40
CA ALA A 614 5.80 3.19 -33.27
C ALA A 614 4.84 2.02 -33.50
N ARG A 615 3.55 2.17 -33.16
CA ARG A 615 2.53 1.15 -33.44
C ARG A 615 2.34 0.95 -34.94
N GLU A 616 2.15 2.02 -35.70
CA GLU A 616 1.94 1.91 -37.14
C GLU A 616 3.20 1.40 -37.85
N GLN A 617 4.38 1.82 -37.39
CA GLN A 617 5.65 1.28 -37.88
C GLN A 617 5.79 -0.21 -37.58
N LEU A 618 5.45 -0.65 -36.37
CA LEU A 618 5.47 -2.07 -36.01
C LEU A 618 4.46 -2.87 -36.83
N ARG A 619 3.22 -2.39 -36.95
CA ARG A 619 2.17 -3.03 -37.75
C ARG A 619 2.61 -3.23 -39.21
N ALA A 620 3.36 -2.28 -39.78
CA ALA A 620 3.92 -2.39 -41.12
C ALA A 620 5.16 -3.30 -41.21
N ALA A 621 5.96 -3.40 -40.13
CA ALA A 621 7.20 -4.15 -40.10
C ALA A 621 7.01 -5.65 -39.77
N VAL A 622 5.95 -6.02 -39.07
CA VAL A 622 5.65 -7.42 -38.71
C VAL A 622 5.19 -8.18 -39.97
N PRO A 623 5.89 -9.27 -40.38
CA PRO A 623 5.44 -10.09 -41.51
C PRO A 623 4.07 -10.73 -41.26
N ALA A 624 3.29 -10.93 -42.33
CA ALA A 624 1.98 -11.57 -42.24
C ALA A 624 2.04 -12.99 -41.66
N SER A 625 3.13 -13.73 -41.90
CA SER A 625 3.38 -15.04 -41.29
C SER A 625 3.54 -14.96 -39.77
N HIS A 626 4.21 -13.93 -39.26
CA HIS A 626 4.39 -13.72 -37.82
C HIS A 626 3.08 -13.32 -37.15
N ASP A 627 2.33 -12.37 -37.75
CA ASP A 627 1.04 -11.94 -37.21
C ASP A 627 0.03 -13.11 -37.18
N ALA A 628 -0.06 -13.89 -38.26
CA ALA A 628 -0.91 -15.07 -38.31
C ALA A 628 -0.52 -16.12 -37.25
N TRP A 629 0.78 -16.33 -37.04
CA TRP A 629 1.28 -17.26 -36.03
C TRP A 629 0.98 -16.78 -34.60
N LEU A 630 1.25 -15.51 -34.28
CA LEU A 630 0.96 -14.91 -32.97
C LEU A 630 -0.53 -14.99 -32.62
N ARG A 631 -1.41 -14.82 -33.61
CA ARG A 631 -2.86 -14.91 -33.43
C ARG A 631 -3.39 -16.34 -33.38
N GLY A 632 -2.58 -17.32 -33.80
CA GLY A 632 -2.89 -18.75 -33.77
C GLY A 632 -2.41 -19.48 -32.52
N LEU A 633 -1.75 -18.79 -31.58
CA LEU A 633 -1.21 -19.39 -30.36
C LEU A 633 -2.31 -19.97 -29.46
N GLU A 634 -2.06 -21.14 -28.90
CA GLU A 634 -3.04 -21.88 -28.12
C GLU A 634 -3.04 -21.42 -26.66
N HIS A 635 -4.21 -21.31 -26.02
CA HIS A 635 -4.25 -20.92 -24.61
C HIS A 635 -3.72 -22.03 -23.68
N HIS A 636 -3.91 -23.29 -24.07
CA HIS A 636 -3.41 -24.46 -23.36
C HIS A 636 -3.40 -25.67 -24.29
N ILE A 637 -2.60 -26.67 -23.97
CA ILE A 637 -2.54 -27.96 -24.68
C ILE A 637 -2.70 -29.09 -23.65
N VAL A 638 -3.46 -30.12 -24.00
CA VAL A 638 -3.63 -31.33 -23.17
C VAL A 638 -3.12 -32.54 -23.95
N GLN A 639 -2.29 -33.36 -23.32
CA GLN A 639 -1.75 -34.60 -23.91
C GLN A 639 -1.51 -35.62 -22.81
N GLY A 640 -2.21 -36.77 -22.86
CA GLY A 640 -2.16 -37.75 -21.77
C GLY A 640 -2.60 -37.12 -20.45
N GLU A 641 -1.77 -37.26 -19.41
CA GLU A 641 -1.93 -36.63 -18.08
C GLU A 641 -1.25 -35.26 -17.97
N LEU A 642 -0.81 -34.66 -19.09
CA LEU A 642 -0.11 -33.37 -19.10
C LEU A 642 -1.02 -32.23 -19.55
N ILE A 643 -0.90 -31.09 -18.89
CA ILE A 643 -1.49 -29.81 -19.34
C ILE A 643 -0.37 -28.78 -19.46
N PHE A 644 -0.20 -28.23 -20.66
CA PHE A 644 0.75 -27.15 -20.94
C PHE A 644 0.00 -25.82 -20.95
N VAL A 645 0.48 -24.87 -20.16
CA VAL A 645 -0.11 -23.53 -20.01
C VAL A 645 1.00 -22.53 -19.72
N HIS A 646 0.84 -21.26 -20.08
CA HIS A 646 1.92 -20.29 -19.89
C HIS A 646 2.21 -19.99 -18.42
N ALA A 647 1.22 -19.49 -17.66
CA ALA A 647 1.43 -19.10 -16.28
C ALA A 647 0.91 -20.12 -15.27
N GLY A 648 -0.28 -20.68 -15.51
CA GLY A 648 -0.91 -21.65 -14.62
C GLY A 648 -2.42 -21.71 -14.76
N LEU A 649 -3.08 -22.48 -13.89
CA LEU A 649 -4.53 -22.62 -13.85
C LEU A 649 -5.08 -22.22 -12.47
N ARG A 650 -6.26 -21.62 -12.46
CA ARG A 650 -6.97 -21.32 -11.21
C ARG A 650 -7.50 -22.62 -10.59
N ALA A 651 -7.08 -22.91 -9.36
CA ALA A 651 -7.51 -24.12 -8.64
C ALA A 651 -9.04 -24.16 -8.46
N GLY A 652 -9.62 -25.37 -8.54
CA GLY A 652 -11.06 -25.59 -8.40
C GLY A 652 -11.92 -25.08 -9.58
N VAL A 653 -11.30 -24.56 -10.64
CA VAL A 653 -12.00 -24.13 -11.87
C VAL A 653 -11.71 -25.14 -12.99
N PRO A 654 -12.74 -25.74 -13.61
CA PRO A 654 -12.53 -26.64 -14.75
C PRO A 654 -11.78 -25.97 -15.89
N LEU A 655 -10.93 -26.70 -16.61
CA LEU A 655 -10.08 -26.17 -17.70
C LEU A 655 -10.88 -25.36 -18.73
N ALA A 656 -12.05 -25.85 -19.16
CA ALA A 656 -12.95 -25.17 -20.10
C ALA A 656 -13.55 -23.84 -19.58
N LYS A 657 -13.44 -23.56 -18.27
CA LYS A 657 -13.94 -22.34 -17.61
C LYS A 657 -12.83 -21.43 -17.10
N GLN A 658 -11.57 -21.76 -17.38
CA GLN A 658 -10.44 -20.92 -17.03
C GLN A 658 -10.52 -19.59 -17.80
N ARG A 659 -10.20 -18.49 -17.12
CA ARG A 659 -10.15 -17.18 -17.78
C ARG A 659 -8.79 -17.02 -18.44
N LEU A 660 -8.76 -16.43 -19.64
CA LEU A 660 -7.51 -16.17 -20.35
C LEU A 660 -6.51 -15.37 -19.49
N LYS A 661 -6.99 -14.39 -18.74
CA LYS A 661 -6.15 -13.63 -17.80
C LYS A 661 -5.44 -14.52 -16.76
N ASP A 662 -6.11 -15.55 -16.26
CA ASP A 662 -5.48 -16.46 -15.29
C ASP A 662 -4.43 -17.33 -16.01
N ILE A 663 -4.77 -17.89 -17.15
CA ILE A 663 -3.85 -18.67 -18.01
C ILE A 663 -2.54 -17.92 -18.32
N LEU A 664 -2.63 -16.61 -18.56
CA LEU A 664 -1.49 -15.77 -18.95
C LEU A 664 -0.76 -15.10 -17.78
N TYR A 665 -1.41 -14.84 -16.64
CA TYR A 665 -0.83 -13.97 -15.59
C TYR A 665 -0.91 -14.54 -14.17
N ILE A 666 -1.52 -15.72 -13.96
CA ILE A 666 -1.63 -16.28 -12.62
C ILE A 666 -0.25 -16.65 -12.07
N ARG A 667 0.03 -16.27 -10.82
CA ARG A 667 1.28 -16.58 -10.14
C ARG A 667 0.98 -17.26 -8.83
N GLU A 668 1.05 -16.51 -7.73
CA GLU A 668 0.95 -17.03 -6.37
C GLU A 668 -0.31 -17.88 -6.13
N GLU A 669 -1.48 -17.50 -6.67
CA GLU A 669 -2.71 -18.28 -6.53
C GLU A 669 -2.57 -19.73 -7.07
N PHE A 670 -1.85 -19.91 -8.17
CA PHE A 670 -1.56 -21.22 -8.75
C PHE A 670 -0.36 -21.89 -8.08
N LEU A 671 0.72 -21.13 -7.83
CA LEU A 671 1.96 -21.65 -7.24
C LEU A 671 1.82 -22.03 -5.76
N SER A 672 0.85 -21.50 -5.03
CA SER A 672 0.66 -21.81 -3.60
C SER A 672 -0.47 -22.81 -3.32
N THR A 673 -1.29 -23.13 -4.33
CA THR A 673 -2.39 -24.08 -4.17
C THR A 673 -1.96 -25.46 -4.64
N PRO A 674 -2.21 -26.54 -3.87
CA PRO A 674 -2.02 -27.90 -4.37
C PRO A 674 -2.80 -28.11 -5.66
N VAL A 675 -2.17 -28.70 -6.67
CA VAL A 675 -2.86 -29.11 -7.88
C VAL A 675 -3.55 -30.44 -7.58
N ASP A 676 -4.88 -30.44 -7.59
CA ASP A 676 -5.70 -31.61 -7.34
C ASP A 676 -6.45 -31.96 -8.61
N GLY A 677 -6.40 -33.23 -9.04
CA GLY A 677 -7.05 -33.66 -10.29
C GLY A 677 -6.25 -34.61 -11.20
N GLY A 678 -5.14 -35.19 -10.74
CA GLY A 678 -4.42 -36.26 -11.44
C GLY A 678 -3.60 -35.85 -12.67
N MET A 679 -3.71 -34.60 -13.12
CA MET A 679 -2.95 -34.06 -14.25
C MET A 679 -1.71 -33.31 -13.75
N LEU A 680 -0.60 -33.42 -14.48
CA LEU A 680 0.61 -32.63 -14.27
C LEU A 680 0.57 -31.36 -15.13
N ILE A 681 0.59 -30.20 -14.47
CA ILE A 681 0.59 -28.89 -15.13
C ILE A 681 2.03 -28.43 -15.38
N VAL A 682 2.38 -28.23 -16.64
CA VAL A 682 3.70 -27.77 -17.11
C VAL A 682 3.58 -26.31 -17.55
N HIS A 683 4.38 -25.42 -16.98
CA HIS A 683 4.26 -23.98 -17.19
C HIS A 683 5.59 -23.21 -17.14
N GLY A 684 5.52 -21.90 -17.38
CA GLY A 684 6.63 -20.95 -17.34
C GLY A 684 6.29 -19.69 -16.51
N HIS A 685 6.57 -18.50 -17.07
CA HIS A 685 6.14 -17.16 -16.61
C HIS A 685 6.76 -16.61 -15.31
N THR A 686 7.01 -17.47 -14.32
CA THR A 686 7.57 -17.07 -13.01
C THR A 686 9.01 -17.58 -12.89
N PRO A 687 10.00 -16.75 -13.23
CA PRO A 687 11.38 -17.21 -13.42
C PRO A 687 12.04 -17.62 -12.11
N GLN A 688 12.85 -18.68 -12.16
CA GLN A 688 13.80 -19.11 -11.13
C GLN A 688 15.15 -19.45 -11.76
N ASP A 689 16.15 -19.78 -10.93
CA ASP A 689 17.49 -20.14 -11.43
C ASP A 689 17.52 -21.53 -12.11
N GLU A 690 16.56 -22.41 -11.81
CA GLU A 690 16.40 -23.76 -12.36
C GLU A 690 14.93 -24.19 -12.39
N ALA A 691 14.63 -25.32 -13.03
CA ALA A 691 13.28 -25.90 -13.00
C ALA A 691 12.86 -26.23 -11.56
N TYR A 692 11.63 -25.84 -11.21
CA TYR A 692 11.08 -26.02 -9.87
C TYR A 692 9.61 -26.38 -9.95
N GLY A 693 9.08 -26.99 -8.90
CA GLY A 693 7.67 -27.34 -8.87
C GLY A 693 7.22 -27.94 -7.55
N ALA A 694 6.02 -28.50 -7.56
CA ALA A 694 5.44 -29.25 -6.45
C ALA A 694 4.57 -30.38 -7.02
N ALA A 695 3.88 -31.14 -6.17
CA ALA A 695 3.00 -32.21 -6.62
C ALA A 695 1.96 -31.65 -7.63
N GLY A 696 1.91 -32.26 -8.82
CA GLY A 696 1.00 -31.88 -9.89
C GLY A 696 1.36 -30.62 -10.68
N ARG A 697 2.54 -29.99 -10.47
CA ARG A 697 3.01 -28.90 -11.33
C ARG A 697 4.53 -28.82 -11.49
N ILE A 698 4.96 -28.28 -12.62
CA ILE A 698 6.35 -27.95 -12.90
C ILE A 698 6.48 -26.65 -13.70
N CYS A 699 7.37 -25.77 -13.24
CA CYS A 699 7.79 -24.56 -13.93
C CYS A 699 9.14 -24.78 -14.64
N LEU A 700 9.22 -24.38 -15.91
CA LEU A 700 10.42 -24.48 -16.75
C LEU A 700 11.06 -23.12 -17.07
N ASP A 701 10.51 -22.02 -16.55
CA ASP A 701 11.10 -20.70 -16.72
C ASP A 701 12.35 -20.55 -15.84
N SER A 702 13.51 -20.83 -16.43
CA SER A 702 14.83 -20.62 -15.84
C SER A 702 15.40 -19.22 -16.10
N GLY A 703 14.57 -18.26 -16.52
CA GLY A 703 14.96 -16.87 -16.77
C GLY A 703 15.95 -16.72 -17.91
N ALA A 704 15.77 -17.40 -19.04
CA ALA A 704 16.75 -17.55 -20.12
C ALA A 704 17.41 -16.23 -20.59
N TYR A 705 16.62 -15.16 -20.72
CA TYR A 705 17.14 -13.84 -21.10
C TYR A 705 18.17 -13.27 -20.12
N ALA A 706 18.00 -13.55 -18.82
CA ALA A 706 18.82 -13.02 -17.73
C ALA A 706 19.94 -13.98 -17.30
N THR A 707 19.63 -15.28 -17.19
CA THR A 707 20.56 -16.30 -16.68
C THR A 707 21.45 -16.88 -17.77
N GLY A 708 21.04 -16.77 -19.04
CA GLY A 708 21.68 -17.48 -20.14
C GLY A 708 21.44 -18.99 -20.12
N VAL A 709 20.45 -19.47 -19.37
CA VAL A 709 20.08 -20.89 -19.27
C VAL A 709 18.63 -21.06 -19.72
N LEU A 710 18.43 -21.84 -20.76
CA LEU A 710 17.09 -22.27 -21.19
C LEU A 710 16.89 -23.73 -20.80
N THR A 711 15.72 -24.03 -20.25
CA THR A 711 15.37 -25.34 -19.70
C THR A 711 14.21 -25.97 -20.45
N ALA A 712 14.31 -27.27 -20.68
CA ALA A 712 13.23 -28.12 -21.17
C ALA A 712 13.02 -29.32 -20.27
N ALA A 713 11.78 -29.80 -20.20
CA ALA A 713 11.43 -31.08 -19.61
C ALA A 713 11.09 -32.08 -20.72
N ARG A 714 11.60 -33.31 -20.58
CA ARG A 714 11.35 -34.44 -21.46
C ARG A 714 10.44 -35.45 -20.76
N PHE A 715 9.39 -35.87 -21.47
CA PHE A 715 8.41 -36.85 -21.04
C PHE A 715 8.31 -37.97 -22.09
N ASP A 716 8.47 -39.23 -21.67
CA ASP A 716 8.41 -40.42 -22.54
C ASP A 716 7.70 -41.61 -21.89
N GLY A 717 6.91 -41.36 -20.84
CA GLY A 717 6.32 -42.41 -19.99
C GLY A 717 7.26 -42.93 -18.90
N GLY A 718 8.52 -42.48 -18.86
CA GLY A 718 9.44 -42.68 -17.73
C GLY A 718 9.50 -41.47 -16.78
N PRO A 719 10.44 -41.46 -15.82
CA PRO A 719 10.67 -40.31 -14.95
C PRO A 719 11.02 -39.07 -15.75
N VAL A 720 10.48 -37.92 -15.34
CA VAL A 720 10.73 -36.63 -16.01
C VAL A 720 12.22 -36.32 -16.03
N ARG A 721 12.75 -35.92 -17.20
CA ARG A 721 14.17 -35.53 -17.36
C ARG A 721 14.31 -34.08 -17.79
N PHE A 722 15.28 -33.35 -17.25
CA PHE A 722 15.56 -31.97 -17.64
C PHE A 722 16.72 -31.89 -18.62
N LEU A 723 16.53 -31.11 -19.69
CA LEU A 723 17.58 -30.71 -20.60
C LEU A 723 17.79 -29.21 -20.43
N THR A 724 19.04 -28.79 -20.29
CA THR A 724 19.38 -27.36 -20.25
C THR A 724 20.42 -27.03 -21.31
N THR A 725 20.56 -25.75 -21.62
CA THR A 725 21.62 -25.25 -22.49
C THR A 725 22.99 -25.20 -21.83
N ARG A 726 23.08 -25.52 -20.53
CA ARG A 726 24.33 -25.51 -19.76
C ARG A 726 25.13 -26.81 -19.91
#